data_AF-A0A934MLR0-F1
#
_entry.id   AF-A0A934MLR0-F1
#
_cell.length_a   1.000
_cell.length_b   1.000
_cell.length_c   1.000
_cell.angle_alpha   90.00
_cell.angle_beta   90.00
_cell.angle_gamma   90.00
#
_symmetry.space_group_name_H-M   'P 1'
#
loop_
_entity.id
_entity.type
_entity.pdbx_description
1 polymer ?
#
loop_
_entity_poly.entity_id
_entity_poly.type
_entity_poly.pdbx_seq_one_letter_code
_entity_poly.pdbx_strand_id
1 'polypeptide(L)'
;QVTAADETGVTSIVRWNPLGLKVAEGIMGKGMATYVYDAYGRLSYSDDAAGNRTSYTYDVWDRIVRTQFPGANNAFATALYNDIQRTVQTTDPEGSLTKETLDLLGRPIKQEAMNAAGAVKSKAEYTYDYAGNLITQKDAKGFTTTYAYDILGRLVTVTDPEANATNYVYSLAGNLKETKYPDNTQMTKQYDQMGRVIRKTDPAGGVETYVYDANSNLTKVVDRKNQARTYAYNNRDRQISSTTNQETITMGYDAAGRRLRMQDGTGTTKYSYEAGSGWLQSVTYPDNRKTEYEYDSQGKRTKMTGPFGVVSLYQYDVRNQLEAVGSAANVWDATYTYQKNGRVASAELRNGIRSTYGYDERNLTSLIHTKAGSTLEALSYRYDQNRNQTGKTERGTAYTFGYDPLNRIATSTQFNETYTYDQRGNRKSLTSDAPPEMANMSYAYDDRDRLTKVVTENNQTVTYRYDGDGLLTERTEAGVTTRYYYDGADIIAEGTVTNGAVTHKASYIRGKGLVARVDASGSRAYYSHNGHGDVTQLTDQAGNVLSSYTYDMWGNPITASETVPNLFRYSGEYWDETTGLQYLRARWYDPSVGRFMNEDTYEGEITNPLTLNLYTYVHNNPLIYSDPSGNKAWLIHGTWSNPDTWTPKFVEYVEGLFNESSRSLEWTGGNTTGARSKAAKDFLKEVYEWHLKNPDDPIRLIGHSHGGNVAIMLANLLAEKGMKVETLITIATPVRGYRLDKNTSVGQHIQLYNKADQVQLNGGSIWNLGSTLTREFKGAENVRAKDAEKPGVFSPNGGPIDSHSSMHSNIDIWKKYIEPKLKKKNYSFK
;
A
#
# COMPACT_ATOMS: atom_id res chain seq x y z
N GLN A 1 -32.96 7.38 6.98
CA GLN A 1 -31.86 8.01 6.21
C GLN A 1 -31.09 8.88 7.18
N VAL A 2 -29.76 8.87 7.13
CA VAL A 2 -28.91 9.88 7.80
C VAL A 2 -28.22 10.67 6.71
N THR A 3 -28.11 11.97 6.95
CA THR A 3 -27.38 12.91 6.13
C THR A 3 -26.36 13.60 7.03
N ALA A 4 -25.08 13.56 6.67
CA ALA A 4 -24.00 14.18 7.43
C ALA A 4 -23.26 15.19 6.55
N ALA A 5 -23.26 16.45 6.98
CA ALA A 5 -22.54 17.53 6.33
C ALA A 5 -21.18 17.76 7.01
N ASP A 6 -20.21 18.12 6.19
CA ASP A 6 -18.85 18.45 6.55
C ASP A 6 -18.75 19.99 6.80
N GLU A 7 -17.77 20.54 7.55
CA GLU A 7 -17.69 22.02 7.77
C GLU A 7 -17.35 22.82 6.49
N THR A 8 -17.26 22.18 5.33
CA THR A 8 -17.13 22.82 4.01
C THR A 8 -18.39 22.64 3.15
N GLY A 9 -19.43 22.00 3.68
CA GLY A 9 -20.72 21.78 3.03
C GLY A 9 -20.86 20.44 2.28
N VAL A 10 -19.81 19.64 2.12
CA VAL A 10 -19.92 18.33 1.45
C VAL A 10 -20.85 17.47 2.27
N THR A 11 -21.94 17.07 1.63
CA THR A 11 -23.07 16.44 2.30
C THR A 11 -23.19 15.01 1.83
N SER A 12 -23.16 14.09 2.78
CA SER A 12 -23.13 12.66 2.51
C SER A 12 -24.37 11.96 3.02
N ILE A 13 -24.81 10.92 2.32
CA ILE A 13 -26.10 10.26 2.53
C ILE A 13 -25.87 8.77 2.76
N VAL A 14 -26.47 8.24 3.82
CA VAL A 14 -26.58 6.79 4.04
C VAL A 14 -28.04 6.42 4.32
N ARG A 15 -28.52 5.36 3.67
CA ARG A 15 -29.88 4.82 3.82
C ARG A 15 -29.81 3.41 4.36
N TRP A 16 -30.78 3.05 5.21
CA TRP A 16 -30.92 1.73 5.79
C TRP A 16 -32.39 1.27 5.69
N ASN A 17 -32.60 -0.04 5.66
CA ASN A 17 -33.93 -0.65 5.76
C ASN A 17 -34.39 -0.78 7.23
N PRO A 18 -35.65 -1.17 7.50
CA PRO A 18 -36.17 -1.29 8.87
C PRO A 18 -35.44 -2.33 9.76
N LEU A 19 -34.76 -3.31 9.18
CA LEU A 19 -33.96 -4.29 9.93
C LEU A 19 -32.61 -3.72 10.40
N GLY A 20 -32.23 -2.56 9.87
CA GLY A 20 -30.97 -1.89 10.11
C GLY A 20 -30.06 -1.89 8.90
N LEU A 21 -30.11 -2.89 8.01
CA LEU A 21 -29.15 -3.12 6.92
C LEU A 21 -29.04 -1.92 5.95
N LYS A 22 -27.83 -1.57 5.48
CA LYS A 22 -27.60 -0.38 4.63
C LYS A 22 -28.05 -0.67 3.22
N VAL A 23 -28.91 0.16 2.65
CA VAL A 23 -29.47 -0.04 1.29
C VAL A 23 -28.95 0.97 0.27
N ALA A 24 -28.34 2.07 0.71
CA ALA A 24 -27.59 2.95 -0.18
C ALA A 24 -26.57 3.83 0.56
N GLU A 25 -25.48 4.20 -0.10
CA GLU A 25 -24.55 5.25 0.37
C GLU A 25 -23.99 6.10 -0.80
N GLY A 26 -23.65 7.36 -0.53
CA GLY A 26 -23.07 8.27 -1.53
C GLY A 26 -22.94 9.71 -1.05
N ILE A 27 -22.54 10.60 -1.96
CA ILE A 27 -22.49 12.06 -1.75
C ILE A 27 -23.74 12.70 -2.37
N MET A 28 -24.33 13.68 -1.70
CA MET A 28 -25.53 14.39 -2.17
C MET A 28 -25.21 15.17 -3.46
N GLY A 29 -26.02 14.96 -4.50
CA GLY A 29 -25.75 15.52 -5.84
C GLY A 29 -24.70 14.76 -6.66
N LYS A 30 -24.15 13.66 -6.12
CA LYS A 30 -23.32 12.68 -6.83
C LYS A 30 -24.04 11.32 -6.89
N GLY A 31 -23.35 10.28 -7.36
CA GLY A 31 -23.89 8.93 -7.46
C GLY A 31 -24.05 8.24 -6.10
N MET A 32 -24.90 7.22 -6.06
CA MET A 32 -25.15 6.40 -4.87
C MET A 32 -25.00 4.91 -5.19
N ALA A 33 -24.15 4.21 -4.44
CA ALA A 33 -24.13 2.75 -4.43
C ALA A 33 -25.37 2.23 -3.69
N THR A 34 -25.89 1.06 -4.06
CA THR A 34 -27.06 0.43 -3.43
C THR A 34 -26.81 -1.04 -3.09
N TYR A 35 -27.57 -1.56 -2.13
CA TYR A 35 -27.38 -2.90 -1.57
C TYR A 35 -28.72 -3.57 -1.29
N VAL A 36 -28.83 -4.84 -1.68
CA VAL A 36 -30.04 -5.64 -1.52
C VAL A 36 -29.72 -6.96 -0.85
N TYR A 37 -30.56 -7.33 0.11
CA TYR A 37 -30.37 -8.49 0.97
C TYR A 37 -31.47 -9.52 0.75
N ASP A 38 -31.14 -10.79 0.98
CA ASP A 38 -32.13 -11.87 0.98
C ASP A 38 -32.95 -11.90 2.28
N ALA A 39 -33.89 -12.86 2.37
CA ALA A 39 -34.76 -13.04 3.53
C ALA A 39 -34.01 -13.36 4.84
N TYR A 40 -32.74 -13.76 4.77
CA TYR A 40 -31.87 -14.05 5.91
C TYR A 40 -30.98 -12.85 6.31
N GLY A 41 -31.09 -11.72 5.60
CA GLY A 41 -30.28 -10.53 5.83
C GLY A 41 -28.88 -10.61 5.23
N ARG A 42 -28.63 -11.56 4.33
CA ARG A 42 -27.34 -11.75 3.65
C ARG A 42 -27.33 -10.93 2.37
N LEU A 43 -26.20 -10.29 2.05
CA LEU A 43 -26.09 -9.42 0.86
C LEU A 43 -26.29 -10.26 -0.40
N SER A 44 -27.41 -10.07 -1.11
CA SER A 44 -27.74 -10.78 -2.35
C SER A 44 -27.04 -10.13 -3.53
N TYR A 45 -27.05 -8.80 -3.60
CA TYR A 45 -26.26 -8.04 -4.56
C TYR A 45 -25.99 -6.61 -4.06
N SER A 46 -24.98 -5.99 -4.66
CA SER A 46 -24.68 -4.57 -4.56
C SER A 46 -24.54 -3.98 -5.96
N ASP A 47 -25.11 -2.80 -6.17
CA ASP A 47 -24.90 -1.98 -7.37
C ASP A 47 -23.99 -0.80 -7.01
N ASP A 48 -23.00 -0.51 -7.84
CA ASP A 48 -22.18 0.70 -7.67
C ASP A 48 -22.96 1.98 -8.03
N ALA A 49 -22.30 3.13 -7.92
CA ALA A 49 -22.91 4.44 -8.17
C ALA A 49 -23.15 4.75 -9.67
N ALA A 50 -22.77 3.83 -10.57
CA ALA A 50 -23.13 3.80 -11.99
C ALA A 50 -24.16 2.69 -12.33
N GLY A 51 -24.58 1.89 -11.35
CA GLY A 51 -25.56 0.80 -11.51
C GLY A 51 -24.97 -0.56 -11.87
N ASN A 52 -23.65 -0.75 -11.77
CA ASN A 52 -23.00 -2.03 -12.10
C ASN A 52 -23.14 -3.04 -10.95
N ARG A 53 -23.74 -4.20 -11.24
CA ARG A 53 -24.13 -5.20 -10.23
C ARG A 53 -23.09 -6.27 -9.93
N THR A 54 -22.76 -6.45 -8.66
CA THR A 54 -22.09 -7.65 -8.11
C THR A 54 -23.07 -8.46 -7.27
N SER A 55 -23.20 -9.76 -7.53
CA SER A 55 -24.15 -10.65 -6.84
C SER A 55 -23.46 -11.80 -6.12
N TYR A 56 -24.05 -12.28 -5.03
CA TYR A 56 -23.46 -13.30 -4.14
C TYR A 56 -24.45 -14.45 -3.90
N THR A 57 -23.95 -15.68 -3.83
CA THR A 57 -24.74 -16.84 -3.37
C THR A 57 -24.03 -17.56 -2.24
N TYR A 58 -24.83 -18.18 -1.36
CA TYR A 58 -24.38 -18.75 -0.10
C TYR A 58 -24.74 -20.23 0.02
N ASP A 59 -24.00 -20.98 0.84
CA ASP A 59 -24.43 -22.31 1.29
C ASP A 59 -25.33 -22.24 2.55
N VAL A 60 -25.54 -23.38 3.19
CA VAL A 60 -26.40 -23.53 4.39
C VAL A 60 -25.76 -23.01 5.69
N TRP A 61 -24.48 -22.61 5.65
CA TRP A 61 -23.74 -22.01 6.77
C TRP A 61 -23.42 -20.52 6.51
N ASP A 62 -24.21 -19.88 5.64
CA ASP A 62 -24.06 -18.46 5.25
C ASP A 62 -22.68 -18.11 4.64
N ARG A 63 -21.98 -19.12 4.09
CA ARG A 63 -20.65 -18.98 3.46
C ARG A 63 -20.81 -18.63 2.00
N ILE A 64 -20.08 -17.63 1.48
CA ILE A 64 -20.13 -17.28 0.06
C ILE A 64 -19.55 -18.45 -0.74
N VAL A 65 -20.36 -19.02 -1.65
CA VAL A 65 -19.94 -20.08 -2.60
C VAL A 65 -19.82 -19.59 -4.04
N ARG A 66 -20.41 -18.44 -4.37
CA ARG A 66 -20.24 -17.77 -5.67
C ARG A 66 -20.31 -16.25 -5.52
N THR A 67 -19.41 -15.54 -6.21
CA THR A 67 -19.47 -14.10 -6.45
C THR A 67 -19.53 -13.86 -7.95
N GLN A 68 -20.59 -13.23 -8.44
CA GLN A 68 -20.82 -12.90 -9.86
C GLN A 68 -20.54 -11.41 -10.07
N PHE A 69 -19.59 -11.08 -10.96
CA PHE A 69 -19.19 -9.71 -11.26
C PHE A 69 -20.03 -9.09 -12.38
N PRO A 70 -20.06 -7.74 -12.52
CA PRO A 70 -20.73 -7.05 -13.62
C PRO A 70 -20.12 -7.39 -14.98
N GLY A 71 -20.93 -7.23 -16.04
CA GLY A 71 -20.51 -7.40 -17.44
C GLY A 71 -20.96 -8.70 -18.09
N ALA A 72 -20.52 -8.94 -19.32
CA ALA A 72 -20.96 -10.08 -20.13
C ALA A 72 -20.25 -11.40 -19.77
N ASN A 73 -20.99 -12.52 -19.93
CA ASN A 73 -20.52 -13.91 -19.89
C ASN A 73 -19.84 -14.42 -18.61
N ASN A 74 -20.65 -14.82 -17.61
CA ASN A 74 -20.27 -15.80 -16.58
C ASN A 74 -18.94 -15.49 -15.83
N ALA A 75 -18.61 -14.22 -15.65
CA ALA A 75 -17.46 -13.82 -14.83
C ALA A 75 -17.81 -14.01 -13.33
N PHE A 76 -17.59 -15.21 -12.80
CA PHE A 76 -17.82 -15.52 -11.39
C PHE A 76 -16.64 -16.25 -10.75
N ALA A 77 -16.36 -15.91 -9.49
CA ALA A 77 -15.51 -16.72 -8.62
C ALA A 77 -16.37 -17.70 -7.82
N THR A 78 -15.83 -18.87 -7.47
CA THR A 78 -16.49 -19.83 -6.57
C THR A 78 -15.63 -20.18 -5.36
N ALA A 79 -16.27 -20.67 -4.30
CA ALA A 79 -15.60 -21.31 -3.17
C ALA A 79 -16.33 -22.62 -2.82
N LEU A 80 -15.57 -23.69 -2.65
CA LEU A 80 -16.04 -25.00 -2.19
C LEU A 80 -15.40 -25.29 -0.83
N TYR A 81 -16.23 -25.50 0.17
CA TYR A 81 -15.83 -25.82 1.54
C TYR A 81 -16.02 -27.32 1.78
N ASN A 82 -15.03 -27.97 2.38
CA ASN A 82 -15.12 -29.36 2.82
C ASN A 82 -14.71 -29.44 4.28
N ASP A 83 -15.70 -29.50 5.16
CA ASP A 83 -15.51 -29.42 6.61
C ASP A 83 -14.85 -30.68 7.20
N ILE A 84 -15.07 -31.85 6.58
CA ILE A 84 -14.44 -33.12 6.96
C ILE A 84 -12.93 -33.08 6.69
N GLN A 85 -12.54 -32.62 5.50
CA GLN A 85 -11.14 -32.45 5.12
C GLN A 85 -10.51 -31.16 5.66
N ARG A 86 -11.34 -30.25 6.21
CA ARG A 86 -10.99 -28.87 6.57
C ARG A 86 -10.32 -28.11 5.42
N THR A 87 -10.81 -28.28 4.20
CA THR A 87 -10.28 -27.62 3.01
C THR A 87 -11.21 -26.55 2.47
N VAL A 88 -10.62 -25.50 1.90
CA VAL A 88 -11.32 -24.46 1.13
C VAL A 88 -10.68 -24.40 -0.25
N GLN A 89 -11.48 -24.55 -1.29
CA GLN A 89 -11.04 -24.48 -2.68
C GLN A 89 -11.72 -23.29 -3.37
N THR A 90 -10.95 -22.27 -3.73
CA THR A 90 -11.42 -21.09 -4.47
C THR A 90 -11.07 -21.19 -5.95
N THR A 91 -12.03 -20.90 -6.81
CA THR A 91 -11.85 -20.80 -8.27
C THR A 91 -12.01 -19.34 -8.69
N ASP A 92 -11.05 -18.77 -9.42
CA ASP A 92 -11.20 -17.45 -10.04
C ASP A 92 -12.06 -17.52 -11.32
N PRO A 93 -12.51 -16.37 -11.88
CA PRO A 93 -13.32 -16.36 -13.10
C PRO A 93 -12.64 -16.86 -14.39
N GLU A 94 -11.32 -17.12 -14.37
CA GLU A 94 -10.57 -17.77 -15.45
C GLU A 94 -10.41 -19.30 -15.22
N GLY A 95 -10.96 -19.84 -14.12
CA GLY A 95 -10.83 -21.25 -13.76
C GLY A 95 -9.53 -21.59 -12.99
N SER A 96 -8.74 -20.60 -12.59
CA SER A 96 -7.54 -20.84 -11.76
C SER A 96 -7.94 -21.19 -10.34
N LEU A 97 -7.36 -22.27 -9.81
CA LEU A 97 -7.74 -22.84 -8.52
C LEU A 97 -6.68 -22.58 -7.46
N THR A 98 -7.13 -22.33 -6.23
CA THR A 98 -6.28 -22.35 -5.03
C THR A 98 -7.02 -23.14 -3.95
N LYS A 99 -6.29 -23.99 -3.24
CA LYS A 99 -6.78 -24.85 -2.18
C LYS A 99 -5.97 -24.64 -0.91
N GLU A 100 -6.66 -24.38 0.18
CA GLU A 100 -6.09 -24.31 1.52
C GLU A 100 -6.52 -25.54 2.32
N THR A 101 -5.59 -26.12 3.08
CA THR A 101 -5.90 -27.09 4.13
C THR A 101 -5.74 -26.39 5.48
N LEU A 102 -6.77 -26.48 6.33
CA LEU A 102 -6.86 -25.78 7.60
C LEU A 102 -6.70 -26.72 8.79
N ASP A 103 -6.16 -26.19 9.90
CA ASP A 103 -6.24 -26.85 11.20
C ASP A 103 -7.65 -26.73 11.83
N LEU A 104 -7.78 -27.26 13.05
CA LEU A 104 -9.02 -27.21 13.84
C LEU A 104 -9.46 -25.76 14.16
N LEU A 105 -8.52 -24.82 14.27
CA LEU A 105 -8.79 -23.41 14.58
C LEU A 105 -9.02 -22.55 13.32
N GLY A 106 -8.90 -23.13 12.11
CA GLY A 106 -9.10 -22.42 10.86
C GLY A 106 -7.87 -21.79 10.24
N ARG A 107 -6.69 -22.11 10.76
CA ARG A 107 -5.41 -21.58 10.29
C ARG A 107 -4.91 -22.40 9.10
N PRO A 108 -4.43 -21.78 8.00
CA PRO A 108 -3.85 -22.52 6.89
C PRO A 108 -2.58 -23.25 7.35
N ILE A 109 -2.56 -24.58 7.19
CA ILE A 109 -1.37 -25.43 7.40
C ILE A 109 -0.73 -25.86 6.07
N LYS A 110 -1.47 -25.77 4.96
CA LYS A 110 -0.97 -25.99 3.61
C LYS A 110 -1.72 -25.14 2.60
N GLN A 111 -1.00 -24.53 1.67
CA GLN A 111 -1.55 -23.82 0.51
C GLN A 111 -1.07 -24.49 -0.78
N GLU A 112 -2.01 -24.75 -1.69
CA GLU A 112 -1.79 -25.41 -2.99
C GLU A 112 -2.46 -24.55 -4.08
N ALA A 113 -1.82 -24.38 -5.23
CA ALA A 113 -2.49 -23.87 -6.43
C ALA A 113 -2.69 -25.00 -7.43
N MET A 114 -3.71 -24.89 -8.27
CA MET A 114 -3.97 -25.83 -9.35
C MET A 114 -4.35 -25.03 -10.61
N ASN A 115 -3.72 -25.35 -11.73
CA ASN A 115 -4.08 -24.73 -13.00
C ASN A 115 -5.34 -25.41 -13.60
N ALA A 116 -5.92 -24.84 -14.66
CA ALA A 116 -7.11 -25.39 -15.30
C ALA A 116 -6.93 -26.81 -15.87
N ALA A 117 -5.68 -27.29 -16.00
CA ALA A 117 -5.34 -28.66 -16.41
C ALA A 117 -5.19 -29.64 -15.23
N GLY A 118 -5.48 -29.22 -13.99
CA GLY A 118 -5.47 -30.08 -12.80
C GLY A 118 -4.09 -30.27 -12.14
N ALA A 119 -3.04 -29.61 -12.60
CA ALA A 119 -1.68 -29.78 -12.05
C ALA A 119 -1.54 -29.05 -10.70
N VAL A 120 -1.35 -29.81 -9.61
CA VAL A 120 -1.12 -29.27 -8.27
C VAL A 120 0.30 -28.72 -8.13
N LYS A 121 0.44 -27.50 -7.64
CA LYS A 121 1.70 -26.91 -7.17
C LYS A 121 1.54 -26.51 -5.71
N SER A 122 2.31 -27.12 -4.80
CA SER A 122 2.41 -26.61 -3.43
C SER A 122 2.90 -25.15 -3.45
N LYS A 123 2.48 -24.34 -2.47
CA LYS A 123 2.87 -22.92 -2.36
C LYS A 123 3.51 -22.61 -1.02
N ALA A 124 2.95 -23.14 0.06
CA ALA A 124 3.52 -23.04 1.40
C ALA A 124 2.94 -24.10 2.34
N GLU A 125 3.72 -24.46 3.35
CA GLU A 125 3.31 -25.26 4.52
C GLU A 125 3.59 -24.44 5.79
N TYR A 126 2.69 -24.51 6.77
CA TYR A 126 2.76 -23.72 7.99
C TYR A 126 2.54 -24.59 9.22
N THR A 127 3.29 -24.36 10.29
CA THR A 127 3.04 -24.96 11.60
C THR A 127 2.87 -23.88 12.66
N TYR A 128 2.08 -24.19 13.70
CA TYR A 128 1.78 -23.25 14.76
C TYR A 128 1.86 -23.95 16.12
N ASP A 129 2.12 -23.16 17.17
CA ASP A 129 1.97 -23.64 18.53
C ASP A 129 0.49 -23.62 19.00
N TYR A 130 0.29 -24.10 20.24
CA TYR A 130 -1.00 -24.12 20.92
C TYR A 130 -1.53 -22.73 21.28
N ALA A 131 -0.64 -21.76 21.55
CA ALA A 131 -1.05 -20.41 21.90
C ALA A 131 -1.64 -19.70 20.67
N GLY A 132 -1.02 -19.87 19.51
CA GLY A 132 -1.45 -19.30 18.24
C GLY A 132 -0.35 -19.08 17.22
N ASN A 133 0.89 -18.98 17.67
CA ASN A 133 1.99 -18.35 16.95
C ASN A 133 2.53 -19.26 15.83
N LEU A 134 2.94 -18.69 14.71
CA LEU A 134 3.48 -19.40 13.54
C LEU A 134 4.91 -19.87 13.83
N ILE A 135 5.17 -21.16 14.05
CA ILE A 135 6.52 -21.66 14.37
C ILE A 135 7.37 -21.80 13.11
N THR A 136 6.80 -22.33 12.02
CA THR A 136 7.53 -22.56 10.77
C THR A 136 6.71 -22.13 9.57
N GLN A 137 7.36 -21.46 8.62
CA GLN A 137 6.88 -21.27 7.26
C GLN A 137 7.83 -21.99 6.32
N LYS A 138 7.32 -22.96 5.57
CA LYS A 138 8.06 -23.68 4.55
C LYS A 138 7.51 -23.30 3.19
N ASP A 139 8.40 -22.89 2.28
CA ASP A 139 8.02 -22.44 0.94
C ASP A 139 7.73 -23.60 -0.02
N ALA A 140 7.45 -23.28 -1.28
CA ALA A 140 7.08 -24.25 -2.29
C ALA A 140 8.24 -25.17 -2.74
N LYS A 141 9.49 -24.73 -2.53
CA LYS A 141 10.74 -25.49 -2.80
C LYS A 141 11.19 -26.30 -1.57
N GLY A 142 10.60 -26.05 -0.42
CA GLY A 142 10.86 -26.74 0.85
C GLY A 142 11.84 -26.02 1.78
N PHE A 143 12.30 -24.82 1.44
CA PHE A 143 13.10 -24.00 2.33
C PHE A 143 12.23 -23.50 3.49
N THR A 144 12.77 -23.51 4.71
CA THR A 144 12.00 -23.28 5.94
C THR A 144 12.54 -22.10 6.72
N THR A 145 11.71 -21.07 6.91
CA THR A 145 11.91 -20.01 7.90
C THR A 145 11.29 -20.47 9.22
N THR A 146 11.98 -20.25 10.33
CA THR A 146 11.48 -20.56 11.68
C THR A 146 11.38 -19.32 12.54
N TYR A 147 10.40 -19.32 13.43
CA TYR A 147 10.06 -18.20 14.30
C TYR A 147 10.01 -18.71 15.75
N ALA A 148 10.68 -18.01 16.66
CA ALA A 148 10.64 -18.29 18.08
C ALA A 148 9.96 -17.17 18.85
N TYR A 149 9.19 -17.53 19.87
CA TYR A 149 8.40 -16.61 20.68
C TYR A 149 8.74 -16.77 22.17
N ASP A 150 8.65 -15.68 22.93
CA ASP A 150 8.73 -15.75 24.39
C ASP A 150 7.39 -16.19 25.04
N ILE A 151 7.39 -16.31 26.36
CA ILE A 151 6.21 -16.73 27.14
C ILE A 151 4.99 -15.77 27.06
N LEU A 152 5.17 -14.56 26.51
CA LEU A 152 4.08 -13.62 26.24
C LEU A 152 3.57 -13.75 24.79
N GLY A 153 4.26 -14.55 23.96
CA GLY A 153 4.00 -14.72 22.53
C GLY A 153 4.77 -13.72 21.66
N ARG A 154 5.73 -12.96 22.19
CA ARG A 154 6.46 -11.94 21.39
C ARG A 154 7.55 -12.60 20.55
N LEU A 155 7.63 -12.25 19.27
CA LEU A 155 8.62 -12.79 18.33
C LEU A 155 10.04 -12.41 18.76
N VAL A 156 10.82 -13.34 19.29
CA VAL A 156 12.19 -13.13 19.78
C VAL A 156 13.28 -13.55 18.80
N THR A 157 12.99 -14.44 17.84
CA THR A 157 13.94 -14.84 16.80
C THR A 157 13.21 -15.14 15.50
N VAL A 158 13.79 -14.72 14.37
CA VAL A 158 13.53 -15.29 13.04
C VAL A 158 14.82 -15.88 12.50
N THR A 159 14.79 -17.15 12.12
CA THR A 159 15.90 -17.84 11.48
C THR A 159 15.51 -18.17 10.05
N ASP A 160 16.29 -17.65 9.10
CA ASP A 160 16.07 -17.85 7.66
C ASP A 160 16.53 -19.25 7.19
N PRO A 161 16.26 -19.63 5.92
CA PRO A 161 16.68 -20.92 5.37
C PRO A 161 18.19 -21.13 5.22
N GLU A 162 19.02 -20.09 5.35
CA GLU A 162 20.50 -20.18 5.43
C GLU A 162 20.99 -20.29 6.88
N ALA A 163 20.08 -20.44 7.84
CA ALA A 163 20.31 -20.47 9.28
C ALA A 163 20.83 -19.16 9.89
N ASN A 164 20.67 -18.02 9.20
CA ASN A 164 20.97 -16.72 9.79
C ASN A 164 19.83 -16.32 10.75
N ALA A 165 20.16 -16.07 12.01
CA ALA A 165 19.18 -15.73 13.05
C ALA A 165 19.19 -14.23 13.38
N THR A 166 18.07 -13.55 13.13
CA THR A 166 17.82 -12.19 13.64
C THR A 166 17.04 -12.28 14.94
N ASN A 167 17.52 -11.59 15.98
CA ASN A 167 16.97 -11.69 17.34
C ASN A 167 16.42 -10.34 17.82
N TYR A 168 15.34 -10.39 18.60
CA TYR A 168 14.62 -9.22 19.10
C TYR A 168 14.54 -9.26 20.63
N VAL A 169 15.04 -8.22 21.29
CA VAL A 169 14.99 -8.07 22.75
C VAL A 169 13.97 -7.02 23.13
N TYR A 170 13.04 -7.43 23.98
CA TYR A 170 11.93 -6.62 24.46
C TYR A 170 12.19 -6.12 25.89
N SER A 171 11.69 -4.93 26.23
CA SER A 171 11.68 -4.42 27.60
C SER A 171 10.52 -5.02 28.40
N LEU A 172 10.53 -4.79 29.71
CA LEU A 172 9.45 -5.18 30.62
C LEU A 172 8.09 -4.54 30.25
N ALA A 173 8.09 -3.34 29.67
CA ALA A 173 6.89 -2.65 29.20
C ALA A 173 6.46 -3.05 27.77
N GLY A 174 7.01 -4.16 27.26
CA GLY A 174 6.98 -4.50 25.83
C GLY A 174 8.24 -3.99 25.11
N ASN A 175 8.55 -2.67 25.18
CA ASN A 175 9.74 -1.97 24.66
C ASN A 175 10.61 -2.68 23.58
N LEU A 176 10.43 -2.59 22.25
CA LEU A 176 11.32 -3.25 21.26
C LEU A 176 12.68 -2.56 21.30
N LYS A 177 13.57 -3.07 22.16
CA LYS A 177 14.74 -2.36 22.65
C LYS A 177 15.97 -2.65 21.80
N GLU A 178 16.05 -3.84 21.23
CA GLU A 178 17.21 -4.27 20.46
C GLU A 178 16.79 -5.21 19.34
N THR A 179 17.35 -4.98 18.15
CA THR A 179 17.39 -5.93 17.05
C THR A 179 18.85 -6.32 16.87
N LYS A 180 19.20 -7.58 17.14
CA LYS A 180 20.52 -8.14 16.90
C LYS A 180 20.52 -8.90 15.58
N TYR A 181 21.38 -8.47 14.66
CA TYR A 181 21.51 -9.02 13.31
C TYR A 181 22.40 -10.28 13.30
N PRO A 182 22.34 -11.10 12.23
CA PRO A 182 23.12 -12.32 12.12
C PRO A 182 24.64 -12.13 12.15
N ASP A 183 25.14 -10.98 11.68
CA ASP A 183 26.55 -10.59 11.72
C ASP A 183 27.03 -10.16 13.13
N ASN A 184 26.20 -10.36 14.16
CA ASN A 184 26.35 -9.91 15.55
C ASN A 184 26.31 -8.41 15.78
N THR A 185 26.07 -7.57 14.76
CA THR A 185 25.78 -6.16 14.97
C THR A 185 24.36 -5.95 15.52
N GLN A 186 24.06 -4.74 16.02
CA GLN A 186 22.75 -4.46 16.63
C GLN A 186 22.26 -3.03 16.41
N MET A 187 20.95 -2.88 16.25
CA MET A 187 20.23 -1.61 16.37
C MET A 187 19.55 -1.58 17.75
N THR A 188 19.65 -0.47 18.48
CA THR A 188 18.99 -0.30 19.78
C THR A 188 18.04 0.90 19.80
N LYS A 189 17.00 0.81 20.63
CA LYS A 189 15.96 1.83 20.79
C LYS A 189 15.72 2.12 22.27
N GLN A 190 15.57 3.39 22.61
CA GLN A 190 15.16 3.87 23.93
C GLN A 190 13.82 4.58 23.83
N TYR A 191 13.05 4.50 24.90
CA TYR A 191 11.64 4.84 24.94
C TYR A 191 11.34 5.69 26.17
N ASP A 192 10.42 6.64 26.05
CA ASP A 192 9.87 7.34 27.23
C ASP A 192 8.86 6.48 28.01
N GLN A 193 8.27 7.03 29.08
CA GLN A 193 7.25 6.33 29.88
C GLN A 193 5.95 6.06 29.11
N MET A 194 5.74 6.79 28.02
CA MET A 194 4.65 6.67 27.07
C MET A 194 5.13 5.91 25.82
N GLY A 195 6.22 5.13 25.96
CA GLY A 195 7.26 4.78 24.98
C GLY A 195 7.00 5.09 23.52
N ARG A 196 7.02 6.37 23.26
CA ARG A 196 7.46 6.92 21.98
C ARG A 196 8.99 6.71 21.93
N VAL A 197 9.54 6.39 20.77
CA VAL A 197 11.00 6.19 20.62
C VAL A 197 11.68 7.53 20.82
N ILE A 198 12.52 7.69 21.84
CA ILE A 198 13.25 8.95 22.11
C ILE A 198 14.70 8.92 21.63
N ARG A 199 15.27 7.73 21.41
CA ARG A 199 16.61 7.55 20.87
C ARG A 199 16.70 6.25 20.09
N LYS A 200 17.39 6.28 18.95
CA LYS A 200 17.89 5.09 18.24
C LYS A 200 19.41 5.10 18.27
N THR A 201 20.04 3.93 18.21
CA THR A 201 21.49 3.81 18.01
C THR A 201 21.76 2.62 17.09
N ASP A 202 22.37 2.90 15.95
CA ASP A 202 22.59 1.95 14.87
C ASP A 202 23.83 1.04 15.10
N PRO A 203 24.06 0.03 14.23
CA PRO A 203 25.26 -0.81 14.25
C PRO A 203 26.62 -0.11 14.27
N ALA A 204 26.73 1.11 13.75
CA ALA A 204 27.96 1.90 13.72
C ALA A 204 28.10 2.83 14.94
N GLY A 205 27.12 2.84 15.85
CA GLY A 205 27.06 3.74 17.00
C GLY A 205 26.47 5.12 16.68
N GLY A 206 25.98 5.34 15.46
CA GLY A 206 25.28 6.56 15.07
C GLY A 206 23.98 6.72 15.85
N VAL A 207 23.71 7.93 16.35
CA VAL A 207 22.58 8.21 17.26
C VAL A 207 21.57 9.14 16.61
N GLU A 208 20.30 8.73 16.61
CA GLU A 208 19.18 9.63 16.35
C GLU A 208 18.40 9.88 17.65
N THR A 209 17.85 11.09 17.83
CA THR A 209 16.98 11.42 18.95
C THR A 209 15.69 12.09 18.51
N TYR A 210 14.62 11.90 19.28
CA TYR A 210 13.27 12.33 18.97
C TYR A 210 12.66 13.01 20.20
N VAL A 211 12.06 14.17 20.00
CA VAL A 211 11.40 14.96 21.04
C VAL A 211 9.93 15.12 20.68
N TYR A 212 9.06 14.96 21.67
CA TYR A 212 7.63 15.03 21.49
C TYR A 212 7.01 16.13 22.37
N ASP A 213 5.88 16.69 21.94
CA ASP A 213 5.03 17.50 22.82
C ASP A 213 4.10 16.63 23.70
N ALA A 214 3.25 17.29 24.49
CA ALA A 214 2.24 16.63 25.33
C ALA A 214 1.19 15.85 24.51
N ASN A 215 0.92 16.32 23.29
CA ASN A 215 -0.05 15.71 22.37
C ASN A 215 0.57 14.56 21.56
N SER A 216 1.83 14.21 21.85
CA SER A 216 2.62 13.16 21.19
C SER A 216 2.98 13.42 19.73
N ASN A 217 3.01 14.68 19.34
CA ASN A 217 3.60 15.09 18.07
C ASN A 217 5.10 15.07 18.15
N LEU A 218 5.75 14.59 17.10
CA LEU A 218 7.20 14.69 16.94
C LEU A 218 7.57 16.14 16.67
N THR A 219 8.05 16.88 17.67
CA THR A 219 8.42 18.31 17.52
C THR A 219 9.87 18.52 17.12
N LYS A 220 10.75 17.54 17.36
CA LYS A 220 12.13 17.57 16.90
C LYS A 220 12.68 16.17 16.63
N VAL A 221 13.42 16.02 15.52
CA VAL A 221 14.38 14.95 15.28
C VAL A 221 15.77 15.57 15.27
N VAL A 222 16.76 14.88 15.86
CA VAL A 222 18.17 15.11 15.58
C VAL A 222 18.73 13.82 15.00
N ASP A 223 19.34 13.91 13.83
CA ASP A 223 19.90 12.74 13.16
C ASP A 223 21.34 12.42 13.60
N ARG A 224 21.92 11.39 12.97
CA ARG A 224 23.27 10.87 13.24
C ARG A 224 24.39 11.86 12.90
N LYS A 225 24.12 12.86 12.06
CA LYS A 225 25.03 13.97 11.71
C LYS A 225 24.83 15.17 12.64
N ASN A 226 24.01 15.03 13.69
CA ASN A 226 23.59 16.07 14.62
C ASN A 226 22.80 17.22 13.95
N GLN A 227 22.20 16.97 12.78
CA GLN A 227 21.34 17.94 12.09
C GLN A 227 19.92 17.87 12.68
N ALA A 228 19.31 19.04 12.92
CA ALA A 228 18.02 19.14 13.58
C ALA A 228 16.88 19.42 12.57
N ARG A 229 15.83 18.61 12.64
CA ARG A 229 14.54 18.83 11.98
C ARG A 229 13.49 19.13 13.03
N THR A 230 12.83 20.28 12.96
CA THR A 230 11.78 20.70 13.91
C THR A 230 10.43 20.82 13.23
N TYR A 231 9.35 20.56 13.96
CA TYR A 231 7.99 20.51 13.42
C TYR A 231 7.03 21.29 14.31
N ALA A 232 6.05 21.94 13.70
CA ALA A 232 4.96 22.62 14.39
C ALA A 232 3.61 22.13 13.87
N TYR A 233 2.62 22.07 14.76
CA TYR A 233 1.28 21.53 14.51
C TYR A 233 0.22 22.57 14.88
N ASN A 234 -0.93 22.54 14.20
CA ASN A 234 -2.07 23.40 14.56
C ASN A 234 -2.93 22.76 15.65
N ASN A 235 -3.95 23.48 16.10
CA ASN A 235 -4.97 22.98 17.03
C ASN A 235 -5.92 21.90 16.43
N ARG A 236 -5.55 21.31 15.29
CA ARG A 236 -6.16 20.12 14.72
C ARG A 236 -5.10 19.23 14.08
N ASP A 237 -3.97 19.03 14.77
CA ASP A 237 -3.19 17.79 14.60
C ASP A 237 -2.43 17.69 13.27
N ARG A 238 -2.50 18.75 12.47
CA ARG A 238 -1.90 18.81 11.15
C ARG A 238 -0.61 19.59 11.27
N GLN A 239 0.47 19.00 10.76
CA GLN A 239 1.77 19.65 10.67
C GLN A 239 1.65 20.91 9.82
N ILE A 240 1.89 22.07 10.41
CA ILE A 240 1.89 23.38 9.71
C ILE A 240 3.30 23.87 9.39
N SER A 241 4.35 23.26 9.96
CA SER A 241 5.74 23.55 9.62
C SER A 241 6.67 22.34 9.78
N SER A 242 7.71 22.28 8.94
CA SER A 242 8.89 21.40 9.05
C SER A 242 10.15 22.19 8.69
N THR A 243 11.07 22.37 9.63
CA THR A 243 12.19 23.32 9.56
C THR A 243 13.54 22.65 9.84
N THR A 244 14.50 22.81 8.93
CA THR A 244 15.95 22.54 9.11
C THR A 244 16.73 23.86 9.21
N ASN A 245 18.06 23.80 9.24
CA ASN A 245 18.89 25.01 9.12
C ASN A 245 18.85 25.58 7.68
N GLN A 246 18.58 24.73 6.68
CA GLN A 246 18.57 25.08 5.26
C GLN A 246 17.20 25.44 4.69
N GLU A 247 16.11 24.88 5.22
CA GLU A 247 14.77 25.00 4.63
C GLU A 247 13.65 25.02 5.68
N THR A 248 12.68 25.93 5.49
CA THR A 248 11.39 25.90 6.19
C THR A 248 10.27 25.55 5.20
N ILE A 249 9.59 24.43 5.45
CA ILE A 249 8.35 24.05 4.77
C ILE A 249 7.19 24.49 5.67
N THR A 250 6.13 25.05 5.11
CA THR A 250 4.87 25.32 5.82
C THR A 250 3.66 24.83 5.04
N MET A 251 2.65 24.36 5.77
CA MET A 251 1.40 23.86 5.20
C MET A 251 0.21 24.68 5.71
N GLY A 252 -0.77 24.89 4.84
CA GLY A 252 -2.09 25.40 5.22
C GLY A 252 -3.16 24.41 4.79
N TYR A 253 -4.16 24.23 5.64
CA TYR A 253 -5.28 23.32 5.42
C TYR A 253 -6.58 24.10 5.45
N ASP A 254 -7.60 23.56 4.80
CA ASP A 254 -8.96 23.98 5.08
C ASP A 254 -9.43 23.40 6.42
N ALA A 255 -10.70 23.61 6.71
CA ALA A 255 -11.38 23.00 7.82
C ALA A 255 -11.16 21.46 7.82
N ALA A 256 -11.25 20.78 6.67
CA ALA A 256 -11.24 19.31 6.53
C ALA A 256 -9.90 18.69 6.94
N GLY A 257 -8.82 19.43 6.70
CA GLY A 257 -7.49 18.84 6.64
C GLY A 257 -7.12 18.44 5.22
N ARG A 258 -7.93 18.83 4.22
CA ARG A 258 -7.46 18.91 2.84
C ARG A 258 -6.47 20.07 2.77
N ARG A 259 -5.31 19.84 2.16
CA ARG A 259 -4.22 20.82 2.11
C ARG A 259 -4.59 21.92 1.12
N LEU A 260 -4.67 23.19 1.55
CA LEU A 260 -4.92 24.33 0.66
C LEU A 260 -3.63 24.92 0.08
N ARG A 261 -2.52 24.83 0.82
CA ARG A 261 -1.21 25.32 0.38
C ARG A 261 -0.06 24.55 0.98
N MET A 262 1.04 24.50 0.25
CA MET A 262 2.39 24.18 0.72
C MET A 262 3.30 25.33 0.28
N GLN A 263 4.17 25.80 1.18
CA GLN A 263 5.21 26.78 0.87
C GLN A 263 6.53 26.20 1.35
N ASP A 264 7.48 26.06 0.44
CA ASP A 264 8.81 25.50 0.68
C ASP A 264 9.87 26.32 -0.08
N GLY A 265 11.09 25.79 -0.26
CA GLY A 265 12.13 26.47 -1.02
C GLY A 265 11.77 26.75 -2.49
N THR A 266 10.96 25.91 -3.13
CA THR A 266 10.54 26.05 -4.54
C THR A 266 9.49 27.16 -4.75
N GLY A 267 8.74 27.52 -3.70
CA GLY A 267 7.70 28.55 -3.72
C GLY A 267 6.39 28.05 -3.12
N THR A 268 5.25 28.63 -3.54
CA THR A 268 3.92 28.20 -3.06
C THR A 268 3.23 27.26 -4.06
N THR A 269 2.96 26.02 -3.64
CA THR A 269 1.96 25.15 -4.29
C THR A 269 0.61 25.34 -3.62
N LYS A 270 -0.47 25.50 -4.39
CA LYS A 270 -1.85 25.68 -3.89
C LYS A 270 -2.76 24.57 -4.43
N TYR A 271 -3.79 24.22 -3.68
CA TYR A 271 -4.74 23.18 -4.05
C TYR A 271 -6.16 23.73 -3.90
N SER A 272 -7.08 23.27 -4.75
CA SER A 272 -8.52 23.59 -4.68
C SER A 272 -9.36 22.34 -4.79
N TYR A 273 -10.56 22.37 -4.22
CA TYR A 273 -11.44 21.22 -4.08
C TYR A 273 -12.86 21.56 -4.57
N GLU A 274 -13.54 20.61 -5.19
CA GLU A 274 -14.93 20.79 -5.62
C GLU A 274 -15.85 20.88 -4.40
N ALA A 275 -16.54 22.02 -4.23
CA ALA A 275 -17.35 22.30 -3.03
C ALA A 275 -18.47 21.29 -2.74
N GLY A 276 -18.97 20.56 -3.75
CA GLY A 276 -20.04 19.56 -3.59
C GLY A 276 -19.56 18.14 -3.26
N SER A 277 -18.25 17.86 -3.29
CA SER A 277 -17.70 16.50 -3.19
C SER A 277 -16.37 16.37 -2.45
N GLY A 278 -15.65 17.47 -2.28
CA GLY A 278 -14.31 17.51 -1.69
C GLY A 278 -13.20 16.94 -2.57
N TRP A 279 -13.51 16.54 -3.81
CA TRP A 279 -12.51 16.00 -4.74
C TRP A 279 -11.53 17.09 -5.21
N LEU A 280 -10.26 16.73 -5.39
CA LEU A 280 -9.19 17.66 -5.76
C LEU A 280 -9.44 18.22 -7.17
N GLN A 281 -9.81 19.49 -7.26
CA GLN A 281 -10.17 20.14 -8.52
C GLN A 281 -8.94 20.67 -9.27
N SER A 282 -7.96 21.24 -8.56
CA SER A 282 -6.69 21.66 -9.18
C SER A 282 -5.53 21.75 -8.20
N VAL A 283 -4.31 21.63 -8.75
CA VAL A 283 -3.03 21.96 -8.12
C VAL A 283 -2.41 23.10 -8.91
N THR A 284 -2.10 24.24 -8.27
CA THR A 284 -1.39 25.38 -8.87
C THR A 284 0.04 25.41 -8.33
N TYR A 285 1.03 25.39 -9.23
CA TYR A 285 2.46 25.34 -8.91
C TYR A 285 3.04 26.74 -8.62
N PRO A 286 4.27 26.84 -8.08
CA PRO A 286 4.94 28.12 -7.80
C PRO A 286 5.06 29.09 -8.98
N ASP A 287 5.05 28.59 -10.22
CA ASP A 287 5.10 29.40 -11.45
C ASP A 287 3.71 29.74 -12.02
N ASN A 288 2.65 29.48 -11.26
CA ASN A 288 1.23 29.65 -11.60
C ASN A 288 0.68 28.70 -12.67
N ARG A 289 1.43 27.69 -13.13
CA ARG A 289 0.87 26.59 -13.92
C ARG A 289 -0.10 25.75 -13.09
N LYS A 290 -0.95 24.97 -13.74
CA LYS A 290 -1.95 24.14 -13.07
C LYS A 290 -2.08 22.73 -13.62
N THR A 291 -2.25 21.75 -12.73
CA THR A 291 -2.95 20.51 -13.07
C THR A 291 -4.41 20.68 -12.66
N GLU A 292 -5.37 20.36 -13.53
CA GLU A 292 -6.82 20.45 -13.27
C GLU A 292 -7.49 19.10 -13.51
N TYR A 293 -8.53 18.77 -12.74
CA TYR A 293 -9.17 17.45 -12.73
C TYR A 293 -10.69 17.53 -12.82
N GLU A 294 -11.29 16.55 -13.50
CA GLU A 294 -12.75 16.31 -13.48
C GLU A 294 -13.01 14.83 -13.18
N TYR A 295 -14.19 14.54 -12.62
CA TYR A 295 -14.56 13.23 -12.08
C TYR A 295 -15.98 12.83 -12.51
N ASP A 296 -16.24 11.52 -12.55
CA ASP A 296 -17.59 10.96 -12.71
C ASP A 296 -18.43 11.08 -11.42
N SER A 297 -19.66 10.59 -11.45
CA SER A 297 -20.56 10.55 -10.29
C SER A 297 -20.04 9.68 -9.13
N GLN A 298 -19.02 8.87 -9.35
CA GLN A 298 -18.44 7.91 -8.39
C GLN A 298 -17.09 8.39 -7.82
N GLY A 299 -16.60 9.57 -8.23
CA GLY A 299 -15.30 10.11 -7.80
C GLY A 299 -14.10 9.55 -8.57
N LYS A 300 -14.33 8.98 -9.75
CA LYS A 300 -13.28 8.44 -10.62
C LYS A 300 -12.90 9.50 -11.64
N ARG A 301 -11.61 9.78 -11.79
CA ARG A 301 -11.12 10.85 -12.68
C ARG A 301 -11.51 10.57 -14.13
N THR A 302 -12.29 11.46 -14.74
CA THR A 302 -12.68 11.41 -16.16
C THR A 302 -11.80 12.28 -17.04
N LYS A 303 -11.15 13.31 -16.48
CA LYS A 303 -10.23 14.20 -17.18
C LYS A 303 -9.11 14.71 -16.27
N MET A 304 -7.94 14.91 -16.86
CA MET A 304 -6.83 15.69 -16.34
C MET A 304 -6.37 16.68 -17.41
N THR A 305 -6.27 17.96 -17.10
CA THR A 305 -5.53 18.94 -17.90
C THR A 305 -4.20 19.20 -17.21
N GLY A 306 -3.08 18.94 -17.88
CA GLY A 306 -1.75 19.15 -17.33
C GLY A 306 -1.25 20.61 -17.43
N PRO A 307 -0.10 20.92 -16.80
CA PRO A 307 0.46 22.28 -16.65
C PRO A 307 0.86 23.00 -17.94
N PHE A 308 0.84 22.30 -19.08
CA PHE A 308 1.05 22.85 -20.42
C PHE A 308 -0.19 22.66 -21.33
N GLY A 309 -1.39 22.47 -20.75
CA GLY A 309 -2.64 22.34 -21.49
C GLY A 309 -2.89 20.98 -22.15
N VAL A 310 -1.97 20.02 -22.02
CA VAL A 310 -2.14 18.66 -22.54
C VAL A 310 -3.23 17.93 -21.74
N VAL A 311 -4.27 17.47 -22.42
CA VAL A 311 -5.43 16.79 -21.84
C VAL A 311 -5.26 15.27 -21.88
N SER A 312 -5.64 14.60 -20.79
CA SER A 312 -5.90 13.15 -20.72
C SER A 312 -7.32 12.92 -20.22
N LEU A 313 -8.18 12.37 -21.09
CA LEU A 313 -9.49 11.82 -20.73
C LEU A 313 -9.34 10.34 -20.36
N TYR A 314 -10.23 9.86 -19.49
CA TYR A 314 -10.26 8.49 -18.99
C TYR A 314 -11.68 7.91 -19.13
N GLN A 315 -11.76 6.67 -19.63
CA GLN A 315 -12.99 5.89 -19.71
C GLN A 315 -12.84 4.60 -18.89
N TYR A 316 -13.91 4.16 -18.24
CA TYR A 316 -13.93 2.96 -17.41
C TYR A 316 -14.99 1.95 -17.86
N ASP A 317 -14.68 0.66 -17.71
CA ASP A 317 -15.60 -0.43 -17.96
C ASP A 317 -16.66 -0.58 -16.84
N VAL A 318 -17.62 -1.47 -17.06
CA VAL A 318 -18.68 -1.86 -16.10
C VAL A 318 -18.16 -2.53 -14.82
N ARG A 319 -16.88 -2.87 -14.73
CA ARG A 319 -16.21 -3.37 -13.52
C ARG A 319 -15.31 -2.31 -12.89
N ASN A 320 -15.51 -1.06 -13.28
CA ASN A 320 -14.77 0.11 -12.85
C ASN A 320 -13.28 0.14 -13.23
N GLN A 321 -12.83 -0.71 -14.13
CA GLN A 321 -11.45 -0.80 -14.61
C GLN A 321 -11.19 0.23 -15.72
N LEU A 322 -9.97 0.76 -15.85
CA LEU A 322 -9.63 1.73 -16.90
C LEU A 322 -9.71 1.05 -18.28
N GLU A 323 -10.67 1.44 -19.11
CA GLU A 323 -10.89 0.89 -20.45
C GLU A 323 -10.11 1.66 -21.51
N ALA A 324 -10.02 2.99 -21.38
CA ALA A 324 -9.25 3.82 -22.31
C ALA A 324 -8.70 5.09 -21.65
N VAL A 325 -7.60 5.61 -22.21
CA VAL A 325 -7.03 6.92 -21.89
C VAL A 325 -6.60 7.62 -23.17
N GLY A 326 -6.80 8.93 -23.29
CA GLY A 326 -6.30 9.69 -24.43
C GLY A 326 -6.74 11.15 -24.52
N SER A 327 -6.36 11.79 -25.62
CA SER A 327 -6.52 13.25 -25.82
C SER A 327 -7.95 13.78 -25.99
N ALA A 328 -8.89 12.98 -26.53
CA ALA A 328 -10.30 13.34 -26.65
C ALA A 328 -11.19 12.08 -26.67
N ALA A 329 -12.51 12.25 -26.52
CA ALA A 329 -13.45 11.15 -26.50
C ALA A 329 -13.43 10.40 -27.85
N ASN A 330 -13.33 9.08 -27.82
CA ASN A 330 -13.09 8.21 -28.99
C ASN A 330 -11.77 8.47 -29.73
N VAL A 331 -10.85 9.24 -29.13
CA VAL A 331 -9.51 9.55 -29.64
C VAL A 331 -8.48 9.11 -28.59
N TRP A 332 -8.50 7.80 -28.35
CA TRP A 332 -7.74 7.13 -27.30
C TRP A 332 -6.28 6.95 -27.69
N ASP A 333 -5.37 7.25 -26.78
CA ASP A 333 -3.93 7.04 -26.90
C ASP A 333 -3.53 5.62 -26.46
N ALA A 334 -4.29 5.04 -25.51
CA ALA A 334 -4.33 3.60 -25.25
C ALA A 334 -5.75 3.11 -24.90
N THR A 335 -6.06 1.88 -25.28
CA THR A 335 -7.22 1.10 -24.81
C THR A 335 -6.77 -0.20 -24.13
N TYR A 336 -7.62 -0.76 -23.28
CA TYR A 336 -7.33 -1.95 -22.47
C TYR A 336 -8.50 -2.94 -22.51
N THR A 337 -8.20 -4.22 -22.68
CA THR A 337 -9.16 -5.31 -22.48
C THR A 337 -8.72 -6.18 -21.30
N TYR A 338 -9.69 -6.85 -20.67
CA TYR A 338 -9.47 -7.56 -19.42
C TYR A 338 -9.94 -9.02 -19.48
N GLN A 339 -9.21 -9.89 -18.77
CA GLN A 339 -9.67 -11.22 -18.38
C GLN A 339 -10.88 -11.11 -17.43
N LYS A 340 -11.66 -12.19 -17.30
CA LYS A 340 -12.80 -12.29 -16.37
C LYS A 340 -12.36 -12.15 -14.91
N ASN A 341 -11.13 -12.52 -14.56
CA ASN A 341 -10.54 -12.27 -13.24
C ASN A 341 -10.01 -10.83 -13.05
N GLY A 342 -10.14 -9.95 -14.05
CA GLY A 342 -9.82 -8.53 -13.97
C GLY A 342 -8.38 -8.16 -14.33
N ARG A 343 -7.54 -9.09 -14.79
CA ARG A 343 -6.20 -8.76 -15.31
C ARG A 343 -6.26 -8.18 -16.72
N VAL A 344 -5.26 -7.38 -17.09
CA VAL A 344 -5.12 -6.89 -18.47
C VAL A 344 -4.83 -8.08 -19.39
N ALA A 345 -5.69 -8.30 -20.38
CA ALA A 345 -5.55 -9.31 -21.42
C ALA A 345 -4.81 -8.74 -22.65
N SER A 346 -5.15 -7.52 -23.05
CA SER A 346 -4.35 -6.76 -24.02
C SER A 346 -4.43 -5.25 -23.77
N ALA A 347 -3.41 -4.54 -24.21
CA ALA A 347 -3.39 -3.08 -24.32
C ALA A 347 -3.11 -2.72 -25.78
N GLU A 348 -3.79 -1.72 -26.33
CA GLU A 348 -3.60 -1.27 -27.71
C GLU A 348 -3.31 0.24 -27.73
N LEU A 349 -2.14 0.59 -28.28
CA LEU A 349 -1.68 1.96 -28.45
C LEU A 349 -2.25 2.54 -29.75
N ARG A 350 -2.49 3.84 -29.78
CA ARG A 350 -3.10 4.55 -30.94
C ARG A 350 -2.34 4.41 -32.26
N ASN A 351 -1.04 4.13 -32.21
CA ASN A 351 -0.25 3.84 -33.40
C ASN A 351 -0.44 2.39 -33.93
N GLY A 352 -1.39 1.64 -33.40
CA GLY A 352 -1.73 0.27 -33.82
C GLY A 352 -0.80 -0.81 -33.26
N ILE A 353 0.04 -0.48 -32.28
CA ILE A 353 0.81 -1.48 -31.54
C ILE A 353 -0.07 -2.07 -30.44
N ARG A 354 -0.29 -3.39 -30.50
CA ARG A 354 -1.07 -4.14 -29.52
C ARG A 354 -0.20 -5.11 -28.75
N SER A 355 -0.17 -4.94 -27.43
CA SER A 355 0.48 -5.80 -26.45
C SER A 355 -0.53 -6.81 -25.92
N THR A 356 -0.26 -8.12 -26.05
CA THR A 356 -1.13 -9.20 -25.56
C THR A 356 -0.42 -9.99 -24.46
N TYR A 357 -1.11 -10.24 -23.35
CA TYR A 357 -0.56 -10.80 -22.11
C TYR A 357 -1.06 -12.23 -21.90
N GLY A 358 -0.15 -13.20 -21.78
CA GLY A 358 -0.44 -14.59 -21.42
C GLY A 358 -0.02 -14.89 -19.97
N TYR A 359 -0.82 -15.67 -19.24
CA TYR A 359 -0.58 -15.98 -17.82
C TYR A 359 -0.73 -17.48 -17.52
N ASP A 360 0.05 -17.99 -16.56
CA ASP A 360 -0.22 -19.24 -15.83
C ASP A 360 -0.38 -18.94 -14.33
N GLU A 361 -1.47 -19.41 -13.73
CA GLU A 361 -1.95 -18.99 -12.41
C GLU A 361 -1.97 -17.46 -12.25
N ARG A 362 -0.91 -16.85 -11.67
CA ARG A 362 -0.70 -15.41 -11.44
C ARG A 362 0.55 -14.87 -12.14
N ASN A 363 1.32 -15.72 -12.81
CA ASN A 363 2.60 -15.37 -13.40
C ASN A 363 2.38 -14.97 -14.87
N LEU A 364 2.96 -13.85 -15.32
CA LEU A 364 2.97 -13.49 -16.74
C LEU A 364 3.93 -14.42 -17.48
N THR A 365 3.43 -15.29 -18.36
CA THR A 365 4.24 -16.28 -19.10
C THR A 365 4.60 -15.82 -20.51
N SER A 366 3.82 -14.89 -21.09
CA SER A 366 4.16 -14.25 -22.36
C SER A 366 3.66 -12.81 -22.45
N LEU A 367 4.39 -12.00 -23.22
CA LEU A 367 3.98 -10.67 -23.66
C LEU A 367 4.32 -10.55 -25.14
N ILE A 368 3.33 -10.32 -26.00
CA ILE A 368 3.55 -10.26 -27.45
C ILE A 368 3.10 -8.89 -27.96
N HIS A 369 4.04 -8.16 -28.56
CA HIS A 369 3.80 -6.89 -29.23
C HIS A 369 3.56 -7.15 -30.72
N THR A 370 2.43 -6.69 -31.22
CA THR A 370 2.00 -6.87 -32.63
C THR A 370 1.61 -5.54 -33.24
N LYS A 371 1.72 -5.42 -34.57
CA LYS A 371 1.15 -4.31 -35.33
C LYS A 371 0.65 -4.80 -36.68
N ALA A 372 -0.59 -4.44 -37.03
CA ALA A 372 -1.26 -4.86 -38.26
C ALA A 372 -1.23 -6.40 -38.50
N GLY A 373 -1.25 -7.19 -37.42
CA GLY A 373 -1.17 -8.65 -37.45
C GLY A 373 0.26 -9.23 -37.47
N SER A 374 1.29 -8.42 -37.74
CA SER A 374 2.70 -8.84 -37.66
C SER A 374 3.23 -8.75 -36.22
N THR A 375 3.97 -9.76 -35.77
CA THR A 375 4.69 -9.71 -34.50
C THR A 375 5.90 -8.78 -34.60
N LEU A 376 5.99 -7.80 -33.71
CA LEU A 376 7.16 -6.93 -33.53
C LEU A 376 8.15 -7.53 -32.53
N GLU A 377 7.63 -8.04 -31.41
CA GLU A 377 8.42 -8.71 -30.38
C GLU A 377 7.55 -9.77 -29.67
N ALA A 378 8.15 -10.91 -29.31
CA ALA A 378 7.52 -11.93 -28.49
C ALA A 378 8.43 -12.24 -27.30
N LEU A 379 7.98 -11.85 -26.11
CA LEU A 379 8.65 -12.08 -24.85
C LEU A 379 8.01 -13.29 -24.15
N SER A 380 8.83 -14.10 -23.48
CA SER A 380 8.33 -15.22 -22.66
C SER A 380 9.09 -15.34 -21.36
N TYR A 381 8.42 -15.83 -20.31
CA TYR A 381 8.96 -15.90 -18.95
C TYR A 381 8.67 -17.27 -18.33
N ARG A 382 9.64 -17.78 -17.58
CA ARG A 382 9.57 -19.05 -16.84
C ARG A 382 9.80 -18.80 -15.37
N TYR A 383 9.19 -19.60 -14.50
CA TYR A 383 9.22 -19.40 -13.06
C TYR A 383 9.45 -20.71 -12.30
N ASP A 384 10.03 -20.63 -11.11
CA ASP A 384 10.03 -21.74 -10.15
C ASP A 384 8.74 -21.80 -9.31
N GLN A 385 8.68 -22.76 -8.38
CA GLN A 385 7.52 -22.98 -7.52
C GLN A 385 7.26 -21.81 -6.55
N ASN A 386 8.31 -21.08 -6.16
CA ASN A 386 8.23 -19.86 -5.34
C ASN A 386 7.83 -18.62 -6.16
N ARG A 387 7.68 -18.76 -7.49
CA ARG A 387 7.41 -17.69 -8.46
C ARG A 387 8.59 -16.76 -8.72
N ASN A 388 9.82 -17.19 -8.46
CA ASN A 388 11.00 -16.50 -8.97
C ASN A 388 11.09 -16.68 -10.49
N GLN A 389 11.45 -15.65 -11.24
CA GLN A 389 11.60 -15.75 -12.70
C GLN A 389 12.90 -16.50 -13.04
N THR A 390 12.82 -17.78 -13.37
CA THR A 390 13.98 -18.65 -13.70
C THR A 390 14.47 -18.51 -15.13
N GLY A 391 13.77 -17.75 -15.97
CA GLY A 391 14.28 -17.33 -17.27
C GLY A 391 13.35 -16.41 -18.02
N LYS A 392 13.93 -15.64 -18.93
CA LYS A 392 13.19 -14.80 -19.88
C LYS A 392 13.73 -15.02 -21.30
N THR A 393 12.90 -14.81 -22.31
CA THR A 393 13.36 -14.65 -23.70
C THR A 393 12.94 -13.28 -24.18
N GLU A 394 13.90 -12.47 -24.63
CA GLU A 394 13.70 -11.11 -25.13
C GLU A 394 14.53 -10.94 -26.42
N ARG A 395 13.98 -10.29 -27.44
CA ARG A 395 14.61 -10.14 -28.78
C ARG A 395 15.18 -11.45 -29.39
N GLY A 396 14.61 -12.60 -29.05
CA GLY A 396 15.06 -13.93 -29.50
C GLY A 396 16.19 -14.56 -28.68
N THR A 397 16.83 -13.81 -27.76
CA THR A 397 17.84 -14.35 -26.84
C THR A 397 17.18 -14.87 -25.57
N ALA A 398 17.55 -16.07 -25.14
CA ALA A 398 17.05 -16.68 -23.91
C ALA A 398 18.07 -16.56 -22.77
N TYR A 399 17.61 -16.10 -21.61
CA TYR A 399 18.38 -16.00 -20.37
C TYR A 399 17.77 -16.93 -19.31
N THR A 400 18.61 -17.46 -18.42
CA THR A 400 18.22 -18.24 -17.25
C THR A 400 18.81 -17.66 -15.97
N PHE A 401 18.07 -17.85 -14.87
CA PHE A 401 18.35 -17.24 -13.58
C PHE A 401 18.25 -18.29 -12.46
N GLY A 402 19.28 -18.38 -11.62
CA GLY A 402 19.32 -19.20 -10.42
C GLY A 402 19.10 -18.36 -9.16
N TYR A 403 18.52 -18.96 -8.13
CA TYR A 403 18.17 -18.29 -6.88
C TYR A 403 18.64 -19.12 -5.68
N ASP A 404 19.05 -18.42 -4.62
CA ASP A 404 19.43 -19.03 -3.34
C ASP A 404 18.21 -19.39 -2.47
N PRO A 405 18.40 -20.00 -1.27
CA PRO A 405 17.31 -20.36 -0.37
C PRO A 405 16.45 -19.20 0.13
N LEU A 406 16.94 -17.96 0.05
CA LEU A 406 16.20 -16.74 0.41
C LEU A 406 15.49 -16.10 -0.77
N ASN A 407 15.53 -16.73 -1.96
CA ASN A 407 14.98 -16.19 -3.20
C ASN A 407 15.70 -14.92 -3.69
N ARG A 408 16.97 -14.72 -3.32
CA ARG A 408 17.85 -13.69 -3.89
C ARG A 408 18.48 -14.23 -5.18
N ILE A 409 18.81 -13.36 -6.13
CA ILE A 409 19.46 -13.79 -7.38
C ILE A 409 20.86 -14.35 -7.09
N ALA A 410 21.13 -15.57 -7.54
CA ALA A 410 22.40 -16.29 -7.31
C ALA A 410 23.23 -16.42 -8.60
N THR A 411 22.58 -16.67 -9.73
CA THR A 411 23.24 -16.75 -11.05
C THR A 411 22.38 -16.16 -12.16
N SER A 412 23.02 -15.68 -13.23
CA SER A 412 22.36 -15.16 -14.44
C SER A 412 23.20 -15.50 -15.67
N THR A 413 22.59 -16.04 -16.73
CA THR A 413 23.29 -16.29 -18.00
C THR A 413 23.31 -15.08 -18.92
N GLN A 414 22.93 -13.88 -18.44
CA GLN A 414 22.99 -12.66 -19.27
C GLN A 414 24.45 -12.27 -19.54
N PHE A 415 25.32 -12.37 -18.54
CA PHE A 415 26.77 -12.15 -18.64
C PHE A 415 27.58 -13.18 -17.83
N ASN A 416 27.10 -14.44 -17.79
CA ASN A 416 27.69 -15.55 -17.01
C ASN A 416 27.95 -15.19 -15.54
N GLU A 417 26.95 -14.56 -14.92
CA GLU A 417 27.08 -13.88 -13.65
C GLU A 417 26.87 -14.82 -12.46
N THR A 418 27.66 -14.63 -11.40
CA THR A 418 27.50 -15.31 -10.10
C THR A 418 27.55 -14.31 -8.96
N TYR A 419 26.58 -14.43 -8.04
CA TYR A 419 26.32 -13.52 -6.94
C TYR A 419 26.54 -14.22 -5.60
N THR A 420 27.13 -13.53 -4.63
CA THR A 420 27.11 -13.96 -3.21
C THR A 420 26.68 -12.82 -2.31
N TYR A 421 26.15 -13.16 -1.14
CA TYR A 421 25.67 -12.20 -0.14
C TYR A 421 26.37 -12.42 1.20
N ASP A 422 26.41 -11.39 2.04
CA ASP A 422 26.65 -11.55 3.47
C ASP A 422 25.36 -11.92 4.23
N GLN A 423 25.50 -12.16 5.54
CA GLN A 423 24.40 -12.57 6.41
C GLN A 423 23.36 -11.45 6.68
N ARG A 424 23.59 -10.24 6.16
CA ARG A 424 22.62 -9.13 6.14
C ARG A 424 22.03 -8.91 4.74
N GLY A 425 22.36 -9.75 3.76
CA GLY A 425 21.87 -9.63 2.38
C GLY A 425 22.57 -8.54 1.56
N ASN A 426 23.72 -8.02 1.99
CA ASN A 426 24.54 -7.17 1.13
C ASN A 426 25.21 -8.02 0.04
N ARG A 427 25.14 -7.60 -1.23
CA ARG A 427 25.90 -8.21 -2.32
C ARG A 427 27.40 -8.14 -2.00
N LYS A 428 28.01 -9.30 -1.74
CA LYS A 428 29.40 -9.46 -1.30
C LYS A 428 30.35 -9.68 -2.47
N SER A 429 29.90 -10.35 -3.53
CA SER A 429 30.66 -10.50 -4.77
C SER A 429 29.74 -10.53 -5.98
N LEU A 430 30.29 -10.07 -7.11
CA LEU A 430 29.79 -10.26 -8.46
C LEU A 430 30.95 -10.76 -9.32
N THR A 431 30.82 -11.94 -9.89
CA THR A 431 31.64 -12.39 -11.04
C THR A 431 30.77 -12.24 -12.28
N SER A 432 31.27 -11.62 -13.34
CA SER A 432 30.56 -11.39 -14.60
C SER A 432 31.57 -11.26 -15.75
N ASP A 433 31.20 -11.69 -16.96
CA ASP A 433 31.96 -11.44 -18.20
C ASP A 433 31.84 -9.97 -18.65
N ALA A 434 30.82 -9.26 -18.17
CA ALA A 434 30.61 -7.82 -18.35
C ALA A 434 30.20 -7.21 -16.99
N PRO A 435 31.17 -6.95 -16.08
CA PRO A 435 30.86 -6.29 -14.82
C PRO A 435 30.40 -4.85 -15.08
N PRO A 436 29.44 -4.32 -14.30
CA PRO A 436 28.97 -2.95 -14.45
C PRO A 436 30.08 -1.96 -14.11
N GLU A 437 30.16 -0.87 -14.86
CA GLU A 437 31.11 0.22 -14.63
C GLU A 437 30.68 1.02 -13.38
N MET A 438 31.55 1.06 -12.36
CA MET A 438 31.30 1.79 -11.11
C MET A 438 32.06 3.11 -11.14
N ALA A 439 31.43 4.16 -11.65
CA ALA A 439 32.02 5.49 -11.76
C ALA A 439 32.26 6.13 -10.38
N ASN A 440 33.46 6.64 -10.16
CA ASN A 440 33.88 7.37 -8.95
C ASN A 440 33.27 8.79 -8.91
N MET A 441 31.98 8.88 -8.60
CA MET A 441 31.28 10.15 -8.46
C MET A 441 31.33 10.69 -7.03
N SER A 442 31.17 12.01 -6.87
CA SER A 442 30.97 12.64 -5.55
C SER A 442 29.55 13.16 -5.40
N TYR A 443 28.99 12.97 -4.20
CA TYR A 443 27.59 13.21 -3.87
C TYR A 443 27.47 14.25 -2.75
N ALA A 444 26.46 15.14 -2.83
CA ALA A 444 26.09 16.03 -1.73
C ALA A 444 24.61 15.91 -1.40
N TYR A 445 24.28 16.01 -0.11
CA TYR A 445 22.93 15.83 0.43
C TYR A 445 22.54 17.04 1.29
N ASP A 446 21.25 17.32 1.40
CA ASP A 446 20.71 18.37 2.29
C ASP A 446 20.46 17.88 3.73
N ASP A 447 20.04 18.79 4.62
CA ASP A 447 19.59 18.50 6.00
C ASP A 447 18.35 17.57 6.10
N ARG A 448 17.87 17.02 4.98
CA ARG A 448 16.77 16.05 4.90
C ARG A 448 17.20 14.71 4.29
N ASP A 449 18.49 14.53 4.05
CA ASP A 449 19.12 13.38 3.39
C ASP A 449 18.67 13.17 1.93
N ARG A 450 18.29 14.25 1.23
CA ARG A 450 17.98 14.24 -0.20
C ARG A 450 19.25 14.58 -1.00
N LEU A 451 19.55 13.80 -2.05
CA LEU A 451 20.69 14.03 -2.95
C LEU A 451 20.51 15.35 -3.72
N THR A 452 21.33 16.37 -3.48
CA THR A 452 21.22 17.70 -4.10
C THR A 452 22.27 17.99 -5.18
N LYS A 453 23.38 17.23 -5.21
CA LYS A 453 24.41 17.40 -6.24
C LYS A 453 25.15 16.08 -6.49
N VAL A 454 25.50 15.85 -7.76
CA VAL A 454 26.45 14.84 -8.21
C VAL A 454 27.55 15.55 -9.01
N VAL A 455 28.81 15.18 -8.80
CA VAL A 455 29.91 15.47 -9.73
C VAL A 455 30.44 14.15 -10.27
N THR A 456 30.37 13.98 -11.59
CA THR A 456 30.87 12.78 -12.27
C THR A 456 32.39 12.77 -12.36
N GLU A 457 32.99 11.63 -12.72
CA GLU A 457 34.44 11.51 -12.97
C GLU A 457 34.94 12.51 -14.02
N ASN A 458 34.11 12.83 -15.01
CA ASN A 458 34.40 13.81 -16.07
C ASN A 458 34.20 15.27 -15.60
N ASN A 459 34.09 15.51 -14.28
CA ASN A 459 33.80 16.80 -13.65
C ASN A 459 32.49 17.47 -14.08
N GLN A 460 31.56 16.74 -14.71
CA GLN A 460 30.22 17.26 -14.98
C GLN A 460 29.46 17.40 -13.67
N THR A 461 28.82 18.54 -13.45
CA THR A 461 28.00 18.79 -12.26
C THR A 461 26.52 18.75 -12.62
N VAL A 462 25.78 17.85 -11.95
CA VAL A 462 24.31 17.82 -11.93
C VAL A 462 23.85 18.24 -10.55
N THR A 463 22.77 19.02 -10.47
CA THR A 463 22.17 19.48 -9.21
C THR A 463 20.66 19.27 -9.21
N TYR A 464 20.10 19.04 -8.03
CA TYR A 464 18.71 18.66 -7.82
C TYR A 464 18.02 19.55 -6.80
N ARG A 465 16.74 19.85 -7.03
CA ARG A 465 15.86 20.59 -6.12
C ARG A 465 14.60 19.78 -5.87
N TYR A 466 14.08 19.85 -4.64
CA TYR A 466 12.90 19.13 -4.20
C TYR A 466 11.87 20.09 -3.62
N ASP A 467 10.58 19.74 -3.68
CA ASP A 467 9.53 20.43 -2.96
C ASP A 467 9.43 19.99 -1.48
N GLY A 468 8.45 20.54 -0.76
CA GLY A 468 8.16 20.21 0.63
C GLY A 468 7.55 18.82 0.88
N ASP A 469 7.10 18.11 -0.17
CA ASP A 469 6.70 16.70 -0.11
C ASP A 469 7.89 15.76 -0.40
N GLY A 470 9.05 16.31 -0.76
CA GLY A 470 10.27 15.56 -1.07
C GLY A 470 10.38 15.14 -2.53
N LEU A 471 9.52 15.65 -3.42
CA LEU A 471 9.54 15.30 -4.85
C LEU A 471 10.56 16.15 -5.63
N LEU A 472 11.38 15.51 -6.47
CA LEU A 472 12.33 16.14 -7.38
C LEU A 472 11.61 17.11 -8.33
N THR A 473 11.70 18.41 -8.06
CA THR A 473 11.06 19.45 -8.86
C THR A 473 11.98 20.00 -9.93
N GLU A 474 13.29 20.05 -9.72
CA GLU A 474 14.23 20.58 -10.73
C GLU A 474 15.52 19.78 -10.80
N ARG A 475 16.05 19.63 -12.02
CA ARG A 475 17.40 19.18 -12.33
C ARG A 475 18.13 20.29 -13.08
N THR A 476 19.36 20.62 -12.71
CA THR A 476 20.21 21.56 -13.45
C THR A 476 21.55 20.93 -13.79
N GLU A 477 21.91 21.00 -15.08
CA GLU A 477 23.17 20.52 -15.66
C GLU A 477 23.66 21.55 -16.69
N ALA A 478 24.96 21.86 -16.72
CA ALA A 478 25.56 22.80 -17.67
C ALA A 478 24.85 24.17 -17.80
N GLY A 479 24.20 24.63 -16.72
CA GLY A 479 23.42 25.87 -16.68
C GLY A 479 21.98 25.76 -17.24
N VAL A 480 21.58 24.58 -17.73
CA VAL A 480 20.21 24.29 -18.19
C VAL A 480 19.42 23.63 -17.07
N THR A 481 18.34 24.28 -16.63
CA THR A 481 17.41 23.74 -15.63
C THR A 481 16.18 23.13 -16.31
N THR A 482 15.84 21.88 -15.97
CA THR A 482 14.57 21.24 -16.29
C THR A 482 13.71 21.17 -15.03
N ARG A 483 12.45 21.61 -15.12
CA ARG A 483 11.45 21.52 -14.04
C ARG A 483 10.42 20.43 -14.33
N TYR A 484 10.05 19.67 -13.32
CA TYR A 484 9.10 18.56 -13.36
C TYR A 484 7.77 18.91 -12.66
N TYR A 485 6.68 18.32 -13.13
CA TYR A 485 5.33 18.50 -12.57
C TYR A 485 4.67 17.15 -12.33
N TYR A 486 3.81 17.08 -11.32
CA TYR A 486 3.37 15.81 -10.73
C TYR A 486 1.85 15.64 -10.69
N ASP A 487 1.40 14.42 -10.93
CA ASP A 487 0.10 13.92 -10.49
C ASP A 487 0.37 12.95 -9.33
N GLY A 488 0.20 13.42 -8.10
CA GLY A 488 0.64 12.66 -6.93
C GLY A 488 2.15 12.44 -6.90
N ALA A 489 2.58 11.17 -6.99
CA ALA A 489 3.98 10.78 -7.03
C ALA A 489 4.54 10.60 -8.47
N ASP A 490 3.70 10.81 -9.49
CA ASP A 490 4.02 10.51 -10.88
C ASP A 490 4.33 11.77 -11.69
N ILE A 491 5.50 11.80 -12.36
CA ILE A 491 5.86 12.90 -13.27
C ILE A 491 4.93 12.86 -14.49
N ILE A 492 4.20 13.95 -14.72
CA ILE A 492 3.25 14.16 -15.82
C ILE A 492 3.69 15.19 -16.85
N ALA A 493 4.68 16.04 -16.54
CA ALA A 493 5.27 16.95 -17.49
C ALA A 493 6.67 17.42 -17.09
N GLU A 494 7.40 17.91 -18.08
CA GLU A 494 8.68 18.60 -17.92
C GLU A 494 8.73 19.89 -18.77
N GLY A 495 9.55 20.85 -18.33
CA GLY A 495 9.82 22.07 -19.07
C GLY A 495 11.18 22.68 -18.77
N THR A 496 11.74 23.40 -19.72
CA THR A 496 13.04 24.08 -19.57
C THR A 496 12.84 25.43 -18.90
N VAL A 497 13.64 25.76 -17.88
CA VAL A 497 13.57 27.05 -17.18
C VAL A 497 14.63 28.00 -17.74
N THR A 498 14.19 29.14 -18.25
CA THR A 498 15.03 30.23 -18.77
C THR A 498 14.59 31.54 -18.14
N ASN A 499 15.48 32.22 -17.41
CA ASN A 499 15.17 33.48 -16.71
C ASN A 499 13.92 33.40 -15.80
N GLY A 500 13.70 32.25 -15.16
CA GLY A 500 12.54 31.97 -14.30
C GLY A 500 11.25 31.60 -15.03
N ALA A 501 11.16 31.82 -16.35
CA ALA A 501 10.05 31.35 -17.17
C ALA A 501 10.29 29.89 -17.59
N VAL A 502 9.25 29.05 -17.47
CA VAL A 502 9.32 27.66 -17.94
C VAL A 502 8.68 27.55 -19.33
N THR A 503 9.36 26.89 -20.27
CA THR A 503 8.83 26.50 -21.59
C THR A 503 8.51 25.02 -21.61
N HIS A 504 7.50 24.60 -22.39
CA HIS A 504 7.12 23.18 -22.48
C HIS A 504 8.24 22.36 -23.15
N LYS A 505 8.57 21.20 -22.59
CA LYS A 505 9.50 20.23 -23.19
C LYS A 505 8.79 18.92 -23.52
N ALA A 506 8.06 18.36 -22.56
CA ALA A 506 7.16 17.23 -22.77
C ALA A 506 6.04 17.14 -21.71
N SER A 507 4.96 16.45 -22.06
CA SER A 507 3.92 15.95 -21.16
C SER A 507 3.75 14.45 -21.35
N TYR A 508 3.33 13.74 -20.31
CA TYR A 508 3.22 12.28 -20.31
C TYR A 508 1.78 11.84 -20.03
N ILE A 509 1.21 11.08 -20.95
CA ILE A 509 -0.08 10.44 -20.78
C ILE A 509 0.14 9.14 -20.02
N ARG A 510 -0.53 9.02 -18.87
CA ARG A 510 -0.48 7.86 -17.97
C ARG A 510 -1.84 7.16 -17.93
N GLY A 511 -1.82 5.85 -18.17
CA GLY A 511 -2.98 4.95 -18.10
C GLY A 511 -2.75 3.89 -17.02
N LYS A 512 -2.61 2.62 -17.43
CA LYS A 512 -2.09 1.54 -16.56
C LYS A 512 -0.59 1.64 -16.29
N GLY A 513 0.10 2.50 -17.01
CA GLY A 513 1.52 2.85 -16.89
C GLY A 513 1.79 4.04 -17.82
N LEU A 514 3.04 4.24 -18.24
CA LEU A 514 3.36 5.21 -19.30
C LEU A 514 2.77 4.77 -20.65
N VAL A 515 1.99 5.66 -21.27
CA VAL A 515 1.34 5.42 -22.57
C VAL A 515 2.00 6.21 -23.68
N ALA A 516 2.12 7.53 -23.52
CA ALA A 516 2.68 8.40 -24.56
C ALA A 516 3.40 9.63 -23.99
N ARG A 517 4.47 10.04 -24.65
CA ARG A 517 5.12 11.35 -24.54
C ARG A 517 4.53 12.27 -25.60
N VAL A 518 4.16 13.48 -25.20
CA VAL A 518 3.67 14.57 -26.08
C VAL A 518 4.64 15.74 -25.94
N ASP A 519 5.31 16.15 -27.02
CA ASP A 519 6.24 17.29 -26.98
C ASP A 519 5.54 18.64 -27.20
N ALA A 520 6.34 19.71 -27.20
CA ALA A 520 5.88 21.09 -27.41
C ALA A 520 5.25 21.38 -28.78
N SER A 521 5.47 20.53 -29.79
CA SER A 521 4.79 20.60 -31.09
C SER A 521 3.45 19.85 -31.10
N GLY A 522 3.14 19.09 -30.03
CA GLY A 522 2.03 18.15 -29.99
C GLY A 522 2.33 16.79 -30.62
N SER A 523 3.56 16.57 -31.10
CA SER A 523 4.01 15.28 -31.66
C SER A 523 4.08 14.22 -30.56
N ARG A 524 3.83 12.96 -30.94
CA ARG A 524 3.60 11.86 -30.00
C ARG A 524 4.55 10.69 -30.23
N ALA A 525 5.13 10.23 -29.13
CA ALA A 525 5.88 8.97 -29.06
C ALA A 525 5.21 8.03 -28.04
N TYR A 526 4.91 6.80 -28.42
CA TYR A 526 4.21 5.81 -27.59
C TYR A 526 5.20 4.83 -26.97
N TYR A 527 5.00 4.51 -25.69
CA TYR A 527 5.88 3.65 -24.91
C TYR A 527 5.52 2.17 -25.08
N SER A 528 6.51 1.34 -25.42
CA SER A 528 6.43 -0.12 -25.31
C SER A 528 7.30 -0.60 -24.16
N HIS A 529 6.82 -1.63 -23.45
CA HIS A 529 7.44 -2.15 -22.23
C HIS A 529 7.68 -3.66 -22.32
N ASN A 530 8.62 -4.20 -21.53
CA ASN A 530 8.66 -5.64 -21.25
C ASN A 530 7.70 -6.01 -20.10
N GLY A 531 7.73 -7.26 -19.65
CA GLY A 531 6.90 -7.74 -18.54
C GLY A 531 7.27 -7.14 -17.18
N HIS A 532 8.54 -6.77 -17.00
CA HIS A 532 9.02 -6.07 -15.80
C HIS A 532 8.46 -4.63 -15.71
N GLY A 533 8.00 -4.06 -16.83
CA GLY A 533 7.59 -2.66 -16.94
C GLY A 533 8.73 -1.74 -17.39
N ASP A 534 9.87 -2.30 -17.84
CA ASP A 534 10.97 -1.52 -18.39
C ASP A 534 10.59 -0.96 -19.76
N VAL A 535 10.87 0.32 -20.00
CA VAL A 535 10.67 0.93 -21.32
C VAL A 535 11.67 0.31 -22.31
N THR A 536 11.18 -0.48 -23.26
CA THR A 536 12.02 -1.12 -24.29
C THR A 536 12.10 -0.30 -25.56
N GLN A 537 11.04 0.42 -25.93
CA GLN A 537 10.98 1.26 -27.13
C GLN A 537 10.07 2.48 -26.96
N LEU A 538 10.38 3.56 -27.69
CA LEU A 538 9.44 4.63 -28.04
C LEU A 538 9.20 4.58 -29.55
N THR A 539 7.94 4.69 -29.98
CA THR A 539 7.54 4.65 -31.39
C THR A 539 6.68 5.83 -31.79
N ASP A 540 6.80 6.33 -33.02
CA ASP A 540 5.98 7.44 -33.52
C ASP A 540 4.51 7.03 -33.81
N GLN A 541 3.72 7.96 -34.35
CA GLN A 541 2.32 7.70 -34.75
C GLN A 541 2.19 6.68 -35.91
N ALA A 542 3.20 6.56 -36.77
CA ALA A 542 3.29 5.54 -37.81
C ALA A 542 3.88 4.21 -37.31
N GLY A 543 4.33 4.14 -36.04
CA GLY A 543 4.97 2.98 -35.42
C GLY A 543 6.44 2.80 -35.76
N ASN A 544 7.11 3.80 -36.33
CA ASN A 544 8.56 3.76 -36.52
C ASN A 544 9.25 3.91 -35.16
N VAL A 545 10.36 3.21 -34.96
CA VAL A 545 11.14 3.30 -33.71
C VAL A 545 11.85 4.64 -33.63
N LEU A 546 11.54 5.41 -32.60
CA LEU A 546 12.21 6.67 -32.24
C LEU A 546 13.30 6.45 -31.20
N SER A 547 13.11 5.48 -30.29
CA SER A 547 14.12 5.13 -29.29
C SER A 547 14.01 3.66 -28.91
N SER A 548 15.12 3.06 -28.49
CA SER A 548 15.15 1.66 -28.06
C SER A 548 16.20 1.42 -27.00
N TYR A 549 15.87 0.54 -26.04
CA TYR A 549 16.72 0.22 -24.89
C TYR A 549 16.79 -1.28 -24.62
N THR A 550 17.87 -1.72 -23.99
CA THR A 550 17.97 -3.03 -23.32
C THR A 550 18.70 -2.86 -22.01
N TYR A 551 18.34 -3.65 -20.99
CA TYR A 551 18.89 -3.54 -19.64
C TYR A 551 19.52 -4.86 -19.19
N ASP A 552 20.50 -4.77 -18.29
CA ASP A 552 20.78 -5.90 -17.40
C ASP A 552 19.62 -6.08 -16.41
N MET A 553 19.67 -7.12 -15.58
CA MET A 553 18.60 -7.36 -14.60
C MET A 553 18.57 -6.37 -13.43
N TRP A 554 19.61 -5.56 -13.21
CA TRP A 554 19.63 -4.52 -12.18
C TRP A 554 19.15 -3.16 -12.70
N GLY A 555 19.02 -2.99 -14.02
CA GLY A 555 18.54 -1.78 -14.66
C GLY A 555 19.61 -0.95 -15.37
N ASN A 556 20.86 -1.41 -15.45
CA ASN A 556 21.90 -0.73 -16.23
C ASN A 556 21.56 -0.82 -17.73
N PRO A 557 21.48 0.30 -18.48
CA PRO A 557 21.27 0.27 -19.92
C PRO A 557 22.48 -0.36 -20.64
N ILE A 558 22.28 -1.51 -21.29
CA ILE A 558 23.28 -2.17 -22.16
C ILE A 558 23.29 -1.52 -23.54
N THR A 559 22.11 -1.19 -24.07
CA THR A 559 21.96 -0.40 -25.29
C THR A 559 20.96 0.70 -25.04
N ALA A 560 21.26 1.90 -25.56
CA ALA A 560 20.35 3.03 -25.61
C ALA A 560 20.56 3.71 -26.96
N SER A 561 19.46 3.96 -27.68
CA SER A 561 19.45 4.75 -28.91
C SER A 561 18.25 5.67 -28.83
N GLU A 562 18.47 6.98 -28.88
CA GLU A 562 17.44 8.01 -28.73
C GLU A 562 17.48 9.00 -29.90
N THR A 563 16.41 9.09 -30.69
CA THR A 563 16.15 10.24 -31.58
C THR A 563 15.24 11.28 -30.92
N VAL A 564 14.58 10.92 -29.81
CA VAL A 564 13.76 11.81 -28.97
C VAL A 564 14.15 11.64 -27.50
N PRO A 565 14.35 12.72 -26.73
CA PRO A 565 14.75 12.61 -25.32
C PRO A 565 13.72 11.88 -24.46
N ASN A 566 14.18 10.93 -23.66
CA ASN A 566 13.32 10.14 -22.78
C ASN A 566 13.79 10.13 -21.32
N LEU A 567 12.86 10.38 -20.39
CA LEU A 567 13.14 10.40 -18.94
C LEU A 567 12.96 9.04 -18.28
N PHE A 568 12.17 8.14 -18.86
CA PHE A 568 11.72 6.92 -18.19
C PHE A 568 12.35 5.69 -18.82
N ARG A 569 13.13 4.92 -18.04
CA ARG A 569 13.88 3.75 -18.55
C ARG A 569 13.46 2.46 -17.81
N TYR A 570 14.35 1.88 -17.00
CA TYR A 570 14.10 0.67 -16.22
C TYR A 570 12.90 0.86 -15.26
N SER A 571 12.06 -0.17 -15.10
CA SER A 571 10.78 -0.16 -14.35
C SER A 571 9.78 0.96 -14.76
N GLY A 572 10.01 1.69 -15.85
CA GLY A 572 9.21 2.86 -16.24
C GLY A 572 9.49 4.11 -15.40
N GLU A 573 10.60 4.12 -14.65
CA GLU A 573 10.92 5.17 -13.69
C GLU A 573 12.03 6.12 -14.18
N TYR A 574 12.13 7.27 -13.52
CA TYR A 574 13.02 8.36 -13.92
C TYR A 574 14.49 7.95 -13.91
N TRP A 575 15.18 8.20 -15.03
CA TRP A 575 16.60 7.94 -15.22
C TRP A 575 17.38 9.24 -15.45
N ASP A 576 18.46 9.44 -14.69
CA ASP A 576 19.40 10.52 -14.93
C ASP A 576 20.61 10.03 -15.72
N GLU A 577 20.62 10.30 -17.02
CA GLU A 577 21.65 9.82 -17.94
C GLU A 577 23.07 10.22 -17.57
N THR A 578 23.28 11.45 -17.09
CA THR A 578 24.62 11.95 -16.73
C THR A 578 25.19 11.25 -15.50
N THR A 579 24.34 10.80 -14.58
CA THR A 579 24.78 10.22 -13.29
C THR A 579 24.63 8.70 -13.22
N GLY A 580 23.91 8.08 -14.16
CA GLY A 580 23.60 6.65 -14.13
C GLY A 580 22.63 6.24 -13.00
N LEU A 581 22.03 7.20 -12.30
CA LEU A 581 21.14 6.95 -11.17
C LEU A 581 19.66 6.96 -11.58
N GLN A 582 18.89 6.13 -10.92
CA GLN A 582 17.43 6.10 -11.01
C GLN A 582 16.80 6.79 -9.80
N TYR A 583 15.80 7.63 -10.04
CA TYR A 583 15.06 8.33 -8.99
C TYR A 583 13.76 7.60 -8.65
N LEU A 584 13.63 7.17 -7.39
CA LEU A 584 12.50 6.40 -6.86
C LEU A 584 11.82 7.16 -5.72
N ARG A 585 11.49 8.44 -5.95
CA ARG A 585 10.82 9.36 -4.99
C ARG A 585 11.61 9.56 -3.69
N ALA A 586 11.47 8.69 -2.70
CA ALA A 586 12.15 8.84 -1.40
C ALA A 586 13.67 8.60 -1.46
N ARG A 587 14.14 7.85 -2.45
CA ARG A 587 15.54 7.45 -2.59
C ARG A 587 16.03 7.48 -4.04
N TRP A 588 17.35 7.56 -4.18
CA TRP A 588 18.04 7.30 -5.45
C TRP A 588 18.62 5.88 -5.44
N TYR A 589 18.53 5.20 -6.57
CA TYR A 589 19.00 3.84 -6.80
C TYR A 589 20.17 3.85 -7.79
N ASP A 590 21.23 3.14 -7.45
CA ASP A 590 22.39 2.89 -8.31
C ASP A 590 22.34 1.43 -8.80
N PRO A 591 22.03 1.20 -10.09
CA PRO A 591 21.98 -0.14 -10.67
C PRO A 591 23.36 -0.78 -10.86
N SER A 592 24.45 -0.01 -10.93
CA SER A 592 25.81 -0.58 -11.05
C SER A 592 26.17 -1.35 -9.77
N VAL A 593 25.77 -0.82 -8.61
CA VAL A 593 25.95 -1.44 -7.29
C VAL A 593 24.75 -2.33 -6.90
N GLY A 594 23.57 -2.12 -7.49
CA GLY A 594 22.33 -2.83 -7.16
C GLY A 594 21.75 -2.41 -5.81
N ARG A 595 21.90 -1.13 -5.43
CA ARG A 595 21.57 -0.62 -4.08
C ARG A 595 21.02 0.81 -4.11
N PHE A 596 20.30 1.16 -3.05
CA PHE A 596 19.95 2.56 -2.78
C PHE A 596 21.15 3.36 -2.26
N MET A 597 21.19 4.64 -2.63
CA MET A 597 22.23 5.61 -2.29
C MET A 597 22.06 6.26 -0.91
N ASN A 598 20.88 6.11 -0.30
CA ASN A 598 20.55 6.63 1.02
C ASN A 598 19.74 5.59 1.83
N GLU A 599 19.74 5.75 3.15
CA GLU A 599 19.09 4.80 4.07
C GLU A 599 17.56 4.83 3.90
N ASP A 600 16.92 3.67 4.00
CA ASP A 600 15.46 3.57 4.01
C ASP A 600 14.84 4.30 5.20
N THR A 601 13.74 5.03 4.96
CA THR A 601 12.93 5.57 6.04
C THR A 601 12.00 4.52 6.64
N TYR A 602 11.76 3.43 5.91
CA TYR A 602 11.05 2.24 6.37
C TYR A 602 12.02 1.23 7.01
N GLU A 603 11.90 1.01 8.32
CA GLU A 603 12.78 0.12 9.09
C GLU A 603 12.63 -1.39 8.77
N GLY A 604 11.70 -1.77 7.89
CA GLY A 604 11.38 -3.15 7.54
C GLY A 604 10.36 -3.84 8.47
N GLU A 605 10.25 -5.16 8.32
CA GLU A 605 9.31 -6.06 8.97
C GLU A 605 10.06 -7.08 9.81
N ILE A 606 9.77 -7.18 11.11
CA ILE A 606 10.44 -8.13 12.01
C ILE A 606 10.22 -9.61 11.64
N THR A 607 9.20 -9.91 10.85
CA THR A 607 8.91 -11.25 10.30
C THR A 607 9.68 -11.57 9.02
N ASN A 608 10.35 -10.60 8.40
CA ASN A 608 11.12 -10.77 7.16
C ASN A 608 12.47 -10.04 7.23
N PRO A 609 13.53 -10.68 7.77
CA PRO A 609 14.85 -10.07 7.95
C PRO A 609 15.48 -9.42 6.71
N LEU A 610 15.13 -9.84 5.48
CA LEU A 610 15.60 -9.21 4.24
C LEU A 610 15.17 -7.74 4.08
N THR A 611 14.09 -7.34 4.76
CA THR A 611 13.61 -5.95 4.79
C THR A 611 14.39 -5.06 5.76
N LEU A 612 15.17 -5.64 6.68
CA LEU A 612 15.96 -4.91 7.68
C LEU A 612 17.32 -4.43 7.14
N ASN A 613 17.58 -4.65 5.85
CA ASN A 613 18.69 -4.04 5.13
C ASN A 613 18.18 -2.80 4.39
N LEU A 614 18.44 -1.64 5.00
CA LEU A 614 17.87 -0.35 4.60
C LEU A 614 18.48 0.23 3.30
N TYR A 615 19.19 -0.58 2.51
CA TYR A 615 19.88 -0.19 1.28
C TYR A 615 19.72 -1.20 0.13
N THR A 616 19.19 -2.41 0.37
CA THR A 616 19.02 -3.41 -0.71
C THR A 616 17.91 -2.99 -1.65
N TYR A 617 18.19 -2.99 -2.95
CA TYR A 617 17.12 -2.87 -3.93
C TYR A 617 16.34 -4.19 -3.97
N VAL A 618 15.04 -4.09 -3.72
CA VAL A 618 14.03 -5.17 -3.88
C VAL A 618 14.44 -6.57 -3.38
N HIS A 619 15.05 -6.62 -2.20
CA HIS A 619 15.53 -7.85 -1.55
C HIS A 619 16.51 -8.68 -2.41
N ASN A 620 17.24 -8.03 -3.33
CA ASN A 620 18.12 -8.67 -4.32
C ASN A 620 17.40 -9.62 -5.28
N ASN A 621 16.14 -9.33 -5.65
CA ASN A 621 15.40 -10.08 -6.68
C ASN A 621 14.73 -9.11 -7.69
N PRO A 622 15.54 -8.44 -8.54
CA PRO A 622 15.11 -7.37 -9.44
C PRO A 622 14.46 -7.85 -10.74
N LEU A 623 13.97 -9.10 -10.76
CA LEU A 623 13.30 -9.71 -11.91
C LEU A 623 11.79 -9.87 -11.71
N ILE A 624 11.31 -9.82 -10.47
CA ILE A 624 9.88 -9.92 -10.12
C ILE A 624 9.37 -8.76 -9.26
N TYR A 625 10.29 -7.92 -8.76
CA TYR A 625 10.00 -6.80 -7.86
C TYR A 625 10.57 -5.48 -8.39
N SER A 626 9.82 -4.39 -8.18
CA SER A 626 10.30 -3.01 -8.31
C SER A 626 10.01 -2.22 -7.03
N ASP A 627 10.63 -1.05 -6.83
CA ASP A 627 10.27 -0.13 -5.73
C ASP A 627 9.96 1.28 -6.25
N PRO A 628 8.76 1.52 -6.82
CA PRO A 628 8.33 2.84 -7.27
C PRO A 628 8.37 3.92 -6.18
N SER A 629 8.32 3.53 -4.91
CA SER A 629 8.24 4.43 -3.76
C SER A 629 9.59 4.80 -3.15
N GLY A 630 10.63 4.05 -3.48
CA GLY A 630 11.92 4.09 -2.77
C GLY A 630 11.80 3.76 -1.29
N ASN A 631 10.87 2.91 -0.86
CA ASN A 631 10.72 2.45 0.53
C ASN A 631 10.27 0.97 0.67
N LYS A 632 9.76 0.32 -0.38
CA LYS A 632 9.24 -1.06 -0.30
C LYS A 632 9.21 -1.76 -1.65
N ALA A 633 9.63 -3.02 -1.69
CA ALA A 633 9.49 -3.87 -2.86
C ALA A 633 8.01 -4.21 -3.17
N TRP A 634 7.63 -4.11 -4.45
CA TRP A 634 6.30 -4.42 -5.00
C TRP A 634 6.42 -5.53 -6.05
N LEU A 635 5.62 -6.59 -5.92
CA LEU A 635 5.60 -7.66 -6.91
C LEU A 635 4.91 -7.17 -8.20
N ILE A 636 5.66 -7.17 -9.31
CA ILE A 636 5.24 -6.56 -10.57
C ILE A 636 4.03 -7.26 -11.20
N HIS A 637 3.94 -8.58 -11.03
CA HIS A 637 2.91 -9.44 -11.62
C HIS A 637 1.78 -9.83 -10.66
N GLY A 638 1.50 -9.02 -9.64
CA GLY A 638 0.45 -9.32 -8.66
C GLY A 638 -1.00 -9.29 -9.21
N THR A 639 -1.93 -9.76 -8.38
CA THR A 639 -3.38 -9.73 -8.63
C THR A 639 -4.14 -9.22 -7.42
N TRP A 640 -4.97 -8.18 -7.57
CA TRP A 640 -5.79 -7.62 -6.49
C TRP A 640 -6.97 -8.55 -6.10
N SER A 641 -7.48 -8.51 -4.86
CA SER A 641 -8.57 -9.35 -4.36
C SER A 641 -9.67 -8.55 -3.63
N ASN A 642 -10.86 -9.13 -3.55
CA ASN A 642 -12.08 -8.43 -3.17
C ASN A 642 -12.31 -8.39 -1.64
N PRO A 643 -12.57 -7.22 -1.02
CA PRO A 643 -12.82 -7.10 0.42
C PRO A 643 -14.11 -7.75 0.98
N ASP A 644 -14.92 -8.42 0.15
CA ASP A 644 -16.16 -9.09 0.58
C ASP A 644 -15.96 -10.54 1.06
N THR A 645 -14.78 -11.14 0.87
CA THR A 645 -14.55 -12.57 1.16
C THR A 645 -14.07 -12.81 2.59
N TRP A 646 -15.00 -12.71 3.54
CA TRP A 646 -14.79 -13.10 4.94
C TRP A 646 -14.84 -14.62 5.09
N THR A 647 -13.96 -15.19 5.92
CA THR A 647 -13.95 -16.66 6.12
C THR A 647 -15.08 -17.10 7.05
N PRO A 648 -15.65 -18.31 6.86
CA PRO A 648 -16.73 -18.84 7.70
C PRO A 648 -16.35 -18.93 9.18
N LYS A 649 -15.10 -19.31 9.45
CA LYS A 649 -14.60 -19.53 10.81
C LYS A 649 -14.51 -18.24 11.62
N PHE A 650 -14.37 -17.10 10.96
CA PHE A 650 -14.54 -15.80 11.60
C PHE A 650 -16.00 -15.56 12.05
N VAL A 651 -16.97 -15.95 11.21
CA VAL A 651 -18.40 -15.86 11.53
C VAL A 651 -18.74 -16.79 12.71
N GLU A 652 -18.33 -18.06 12.64
CA GLU A 652 -18.54 -19.05 13.72
C GLU A 652 -17.94 -18.60 15.06
N TYR A 653 -16.71 -18.06 15.06
CA TYR A 653 -16.08 -17.49 16.26
C TYR A 653 -16.91 -16.35 16.86
N VAL A 654 -17.36 -15.41 16.02
CA VAL A 654 -18.20 -14.28 16.45
C VAL A 654 -19.56 -14.76 16.96
N GLU A 655 -20.15 -15.79 16.36
CA GLU A 655 -21.41 -16.39 16.83
C GLU A 655 -21.27 -17.06 18.19
N GLY A 656 -20.15 -17.74 18.46
CA GLY A 656 -19.85 -18.33 19.78
C GLY A 656 -19.94 -17.29 20.91
N LEU A 657 -19.32 -16.13 20.72
CA LEU A 657 -19.31 -15.03 21.69
C LEU A 657 -20.71 -14.51 22.05
N PHE A 658 -21.68 -14.60 21.14
CA PHE A 658 -23.06 -14.16 21.40
C PHE A 658 -23.95 -15.23 22.04
N ASN A 659 -23.50 -16.47 22.18
CA ASN A 659 -24.25 -17.53 22.86
C ASN A 659 -24.00 -17.55 24.39
N GLU A 660 -22.98 -16.86 24.88
CA GLU A 660 -22.66 -16.72 26.32
C GLU A 660 -23.47 -15.60 27.01
N SER A 661 -23.49 -15.55 28.34
CA SER A 661 -24.17 -14.49 29.10
C SER A 661 -23.52 -13.12 28.87
N SER A 662 -24.31 -12.09 28.55
CA SER A 662 -23.81 -10.77 28.14
C SER A 662 -24.61 -9.62 28.79
N ARG A 663 -24.06 -8.39 28.76
CA ARG A 663 -24.72 -7.15 29.22
C ARG A 663 -24.46 -6.01 28.23
N SER A 664 -25.50 -5.23 27.91
CA SER A 664 -25.34 -3.98 27.16
C SER A 664 -25.03 -2.83 28.11
N LEU A 665 -24.18 -1.92 27.67
CA LEU A 665 -23.78 -0.71 28.38
C LEU A 665 -24.18 0.49 27.51
N GLU A 666 -25.29 1.14 27.87
CA GLU A 666 -25.88 2.25 27.09
C GLU A 666 -25.44 3.62 27.63
N TRP A 667 -25.21 4.59 26.74
CA TRP A 667 -24.85 5.96 27.08
C TRP A 667 -25.45 6.94 26.06
N THR A 668 -25.90 8.11 26.54
CA THR A 668 -26.74 9.05 25.78
C THR A 668 -26.11 10.44 25.57
N GLY A 669 -24.79 10.57 25.75
CA GLY A 669 -24.07 11.81 25.47
C GLY A 669 -23.76 12.02 23.98
N GLY A 670 -23.42 13.25 23.59
CA GLY A 670 -23.02 13.56 22.21
C GLY A 670 -21.63 13.03 21.84
N ASN A 671 -21.32 12.94 20.54
CA ASN A 671 -20.17 12.20 19.99
C ASN A 671 -18.76 12.78 20.25
N THR A 672 -18.60 13.75 21.15
CA THR A 672 -17.30 14.39 21.44
C THR A 672 -16.34 13.43 22.15
N THR A 673 -15.04 13.73 22.13
CA THR A 673 -14.01 12.94 22.82
C THR A 673 -14.27 12.85 24.31
N GLY A 674 -14.49 13.99 24.98
CA GLY A 674 -14.71 14.03 26.43
C GLY A 674 -15.96 13.27 26.86
N ALA A 675 -16.99 13.23 26.02
CA ALA A 675 -18.23 12.54 26.34
C ALA A 675 -18.11 11.00 26.15
N ARG A 676 -17.37 10.53 25.14
CA ARG A 676 -16.95 9.12 25.01
C ARG A 676 -15.99 8.69 26.13
N SER A 677 -15.06 9.56 26.52
CA SER A 677 -14.16 9.38 27.67
C SER A 677 -14.95 9.22 28.97
N LYS A 678 -15.99 10.05 29.17
CA LYS A 678 -16.90 9.93 30.30
C LYS A 678 -17.65 8.59 30.29
N ALA A 679 -18.24 8.19 29.15
CA ALA A 679 -18.92 6.91 29.01
C ALA A 679 -18.02 5.72 29.41
N ALA A 680 -16.76 5.71 28.94
CA ALA A 680 -15.80 4.67 29.31
C ALA A 680 -15.46 4.66 30.81
N LYS A 681 -15.40 5.82 31.47
CA LYS A 681 -15.19 5.93 32.93
C LYS A 681 -16.42 5.50 33.74
N ASP A 682 -17.62 5.80 33.25
CA ASP A 682 -18.86 5.38 33.89
C ASP A 682 -19.01 3.84 33.78
N PHE A 683 -18.73 3.27 32.59
CA PHE A 683 -18.73 1.83 32.34
C PHE A 683 -17.60 1.07 33.06
N LEU A 684 -16.44 1.70 33.31
CA LEU A 684 -15.35 1.10 34.09
C LEU A 684 -15.86 0.64 35.46
N LYS A 685 -16.66 1.48 36.13
CA LYS A 685 -17.20 1.17 37.45
C LYS A 685 -18.13 -0.05 37.39
N GLU A 686 -19.04 -0.07 36.41
CA GLU A 686 -20.03 -1.14 36.23
C GLU A 686 -19.37 -2.50 35.91
N VAL A 687 -18.36 -2.51 35.04
CA VAL A 687 -17.62 -3.74 34.70
C VAL A 687 -16.69 -4.18 35.85
N TYR A 688 -16.07 -3.25 36.58
CA TYR A 688 -15.26 -3.59 37.76
C TYR A 688 -16.09 -4.23 38.88
N GLU A 689 -17.23 -3.64 39.23
CA GLU A 689 -18.15 -4.18 40.25
C GLU A 689 -18.77 -5.53 39.84
N TRP A 690 -18.92 -5.79 38.54
CA TRP A 690 -19.32 -7.08 38.01
C TRP A 690 -18.19 -8.12 38.09
N HIS A 691 -16.98 -7.79 37.65
CA HIS A 691 -15.86 -8.74 37.63
C HIS A 691 -15.39 -9.12 39.04
N LEU A 692 -15.47 -8.21 40.02
CA LEU A 692 -15.25 -8.54 41.44
C LEU A 692 -16.19 -9.63 41.98
N LYS A 693 -17.33 -9.88 41.32
CA LYS A 693 -18.29 -10.94 41.67
C LYS A 693 -18.16 -12.18 40.78
N ASN A 694 -17.45 -12.06 39.65
CA ASN A 694 -17.27 -13.10 38.63
C ASN A 694 -15.79 -13.08 38.17
N PRO A 695 -14.83 -13.42 39.06
CA PRO A 695 -13.40 -13.21 38.79
C PRO A 695 -12.83 -14.17 37.74
N ASP A 696 -13.43 -15.34 37.59
CA ASP A 696 -13.02 -16.37 36.62
C ASP A 696 -13.64 -16.15 35.23
N ASP A 697 -14.68 -15.32 35.11
CA ASP A 697 -15.35 -15.05 33.85
C ASP A 697 -14.58 -14.01 33.00
N PRO A 698 -14.37 -14.28 31.70
CA PRO A 698 -13.61 -13.40 30.82
C PRO A 698 -14.39 -12.13 30.46
N ILE A 699 -13.78 -10.96 30.69
CA ILE A 699 -14.35 -9.69 30.22
C ILE A 699 -14.19 -9.61 28.70
N ARG A 700 -15.30 -9.53 27.95
CA ARG A 700 -15.29 -9.34 26.50
C ARG A 700 -16.08 -8.10 26.11
N LEU A 701 -15.50 -7.26 25.26
CA LEU A 701 -16.02 -5.96 24.87
C LEU A 701 -16.24 -5.90 23.35
N ILE A 702 -17.40 -5.42 22.93
CA ILE A 702 -17.77 -5.32 21.52
C ILE A 702 -18.35 -3.93 21.27
N GLY A 703 -17.80 -3.20 20.30
CA GLY A 703 -18.23 -1.83 20.01
C GLY A 703 -18.07 -1.45 18.54
N HIS A 704 -19.05 -0.72 18.01
CA HIS A 704 -19.04 -0.20 16.65
C HIS A 704 -18.96 1.33 16.65
N SER A 705 -18.21 1.91 15.71
CA SER A 705 -18.05 3.36 15.55
C SER A 705 -17.69 4.04 16.89
N HIS A 706 -18.47 5.01 17.37
CA HIS A 706 -18.25 5.66 18.67
C HIS A 706 -18.23 4.68 19.85
N GLY A 707 -19.07 3.64 19.86
CA GLY A 707 -19.03 2.56 20.84
C GLY A 707 -17.76 1.72 20.77
N GLY A 708 -17.15 1.58 19.59
CA GLY A 708 -15.82 0.96 19.43
C GLY A 708 -14.71 1.76 20.11
N ASN A 709 -14.78 3.09 20.00
CA ASN A 709 -13.85 3.98 20.73
C ASN A 709 -14.08 3.89 22.24
N VAL A 710 -15.33 3.86 22.71
CA VAL A 710 -15.66 3.67 24.14
C VAL A 710 -15.18 2.31 24.63
N ALA A 711 -15.31 1.24 23.84
CA ALA A 711 -14.81 -0.10 24.19
C ALA A 711 -13.28 -0.15 24.30
N ILE A 712 -12.55 0.54 23.42
CA ILE A 712 -11.08 0.71 23.52
C ILE A 712 -10.72 1.46 24.81
N MET A 713 -11.38 2.59 25.09
CA MET A 713 -11.11 3.40 26.28
C MET A 713 -11.47 2.66 27.57
N LEU A 714 -12.54 1.88 27.56
CA LEU A 714 -12.95 1.01 28.66
C LEU A 714 -11.93 -0.11 28.89
N ALA A 715 -11.49 -0.81 27.83
CA ALA A 715 -10.43 -1.80 27.92
C ALA A 715 -9.16 -1.21 28.58
N ASN A 716 -8.80 0.02 28.19
CA ASN A 716 -7.65 0.73 28.77
C ASN A 716 -7.80 0.98 30.26
N LEU A 717 -8.95 1.51 30.67
CA LEU A 717 -9.28 1.76 32.07
C LEU A 717 -9.37 0.47 32.91
N LEU A 718 -9.85 -0.63 32.33
CA LEU A 718 -9.90 -1.94 32.98
C LEU A 718 -8.48 -2.50 33.24
N ALA A 719 -7.58 -2.35 32.27
CA ALA A 719 -6.19 -2.77 32.43
C ALA A 719 -5.41 -1.88 33.43
N GLU A 720 -5.73 -0.59 33.54
CA GLU A 720 -5.22 0.27 34.63
C GLU A 720 -5.68 -0.18 36.02
N LYS A 721 -6.72 -1.03 36.10
CA LYS A 721 -7.17 -1.73 37.33
C LYS A 721 -6.67 -3.18 37.44
N GLY A 722 -5.76 -3.60 36.56
CA GLY A 722 -5.19 -4.96 36.55
C GLY A 722 -6.12 -6.04 35.99
N MET A 723 -7.27 -5.68 35.43
CA MET A 723 -8.20 -6.65 34.81
C MET A 723 -7.83 -6.92 33.35
N LYS A 724 -7.84 -8.19 32.98
CA LYS A 724 -7.62 -8.63 31.59
C LYS A 724 -8.94 -8.65 30.83
N VAL A 725 -9.01 -7.92 29.72
CA VAL A 725 -10.06 -8.13 28.70
C VAL A 725 -9.63 -9.34 27.87
N GLU A 726 -10.47 -10.36 27.72
CA GLU A 726 -10.16 -11.50 26.86
C GLU A 726 -10.32 -11.12 25.38
N THR A 727 -11.48 -10.63 24.97
CA THR A 727 -11.75 -10.26 23.58
C THR A 727 -12.22 -8.83 23.48
N LEU A 728 -11.63 -8.06 22.56
CA LEU A 728 -12.13 -6.76 22.13
C LEU A 728 -12.48 -6.84 20.64
N ILE A 729 -13.71 -6.48 20.25
CA ILE A 729 -14.12 -6.36 18.86
C ILE A 729 -14.50 -4.91 18.56
N THR A 730 -13.83 -4.31 17.58
CA THR A 730 -14.03 -2.91 17.16
C THR A 730 -14.34 -2.83 15.67
N ILE A 731 -15.47 -2.21 15.33
CA ILE A 731 -16.02 -2.25 13.97
C ILE A 731 -16.14 -0.82 13.44
N ALA A 732 -15.60 -0.59 12.24
CA ALA A 732 -15.14 0.70 11.69
C ALA A 732 -13.77 1.16 12.25
N THR A 733 -13.17 2.14 11.55
CA THR A 733 -11.93 2.78 12.00
C THR A 733 -12.13 3.40 13.38
N PRO A 734 -11.21 3.17 14.35
CA PRO A 734 -11.13 4.08 15.49
C PRO A 734 -10.86 5.47 14.92
N VAL A 735 -11.57 6.48 15.43
CA VAL A 735 -11.34 7.86 15.00
C VAL A 735 -9.86 8.14 15.24
N ARG A 736 -9.12 8.60 14.22
CA ARG A 736 -7.66 8.75 14.24
C ARG A 736 -7.23 9.50 15.51
N GLY A 737 -6.79 8.77 16.54
CA GLY A 737 -6.64 9.30 17.91
C GLY A 737 -6.85 8.26 19.03
N TYR A 738 -7.74 7.26 18.84
CA TYR A 738 -7.95 6.21 19.86
C TYR A 738 -7.24 4.91 19.49
N ARG A 739 -6.43 4.40 20.41
CA ARG A 739 -5.73 3.11 20.29
C ARG A 739 -5.86 2.35 21.60
N LEU A 740 -5.69 1.03 21.56
CA LEU A 740 -5.39 0.30 22.79
C LEU A 740 -4.15 0.90 23.42
N ASP A 741 -4.30 1.31 24.67
CA ASP A 741 -3.24 1.93 25.43
C ASP A 741 -2.23 0.84 25.76
N LYS A 742 -1.18 0.62 24.97
CA LYS A 742 -0.21 -0.50 25.03
C LYS A 742 -0.05 -1.41 26.28
N ASN A 743 0.02 -0.93 27.52
CA ASN A 743 -0.02 -1.77 28.73
C ASN A 743 -1.37 -2.53 28.90
N THR A 744 -2.39 -2.16 28.11
CA THR A 744 -3.69 -2.80 28.00
C THR A 744 -3.56 -4.10 27.23
N SER A 745 -3.32 -5.20 27.96
CA SER A 745 -3.42 -6.52 27.37
C SER A 745 -4.89 -6.91 27.20
N VAL A 746 -5.36 -6.86 25.96
CA VAL A 746 -6.49 -7.70 25.55
C VAL A 746 -5.96 -9.06 25.07
N GLY A 747 -6.71 -10.14 25.26
CA GLY A 747 -6.32 -11.48 24.78
C GLY A 747 -6.40 -11.59 23.25
N GLN A 748 -7.42 -10.98 22.65
CA GLN A 748 -7.66 -10.95 21.21
C GLN A 748 -8.32 -9.62 20.83
N HIS A 749 -7.72 -8.84 19.93
CA HIS A 749 -8.33 -7.64 19.35
C HIS A 749 -8.70 -7.91 17.89
N ILE A 750 -9.97 -7.75 17.55
CA ILE A 750 -10.51 -7.91 16.20
C ILE A 750 -10.96 -6.54 15.68
N GLN A 751 -10.39 -6.08 14.56
CA GLN A 751 -10.70 -4.79 13.95
C GLN A 751 -11.16 -4.95 12.50
N LEU A 752 -12.32 -4.37 12.15
CA LEU A 752 -12.98 -4.57 10.84
C LEU A 752 -13.04 -3.26 10.02
N TYR A 753 -12.53 -3.28 8.79
CA TYR A 753 -12.39 -2.13 7.86
C TYR A 753 -12.64 -2.55 6.38
N ASN A 754 -12.65 -1.61 5.42
CA ASN A 754 -12.97 -1.91 4.01
C ASN A 754 -12.22 -1.07 2.94
N LYS A 755 -12.68 -1.16 1.68
CA LYS A 755 -12.01 -0.72 0.43
C LYS A 755 -11.74 0.78 0.29
N ALA A 756 -12.48 1.65 1.00
CA ALA A 756 -12.43 3.09 0.75
C ALA A 756 -11.13 3.77 1.22
N ASP A 757 -10.32 3.10 2.04
CA ASP A 757 -9.09 3.63 2.63
C ASP A 757 -7.85 3.58 1.70
N GLN A 758 -8.00 3.17 0.42
CA GLN A 758 -6.94 3.19 -0.60
C GLN A 758 -7.32 4.01 -1.86
N VAL A 759 -7.49 5.33 -1.72
CA VAL A 759 -7.62 6.22 -2.88
C VAL A 759 -6.26 6.47 -3.52
N GLN A 760 -5.96 5.61 -4.51
CA GLN A 760 -5.22 5.87 -5.76
C GLN A 760 -3.99 6.78 -5.73
N LEU A 761 -2.84 6.20 -6.04
CA LEU A 761 -1.97 6.60 -7.16
C LEU A 761 -1.04 5.42 -7.51
N ASN A 762 -0.58 5.39 -8.77
CA ASN A 762 0.24 4.35 -9.40
C ASN A 762 -0.48 3.02 -9.66
N GLY A 763 -0.59 2.65 -10.94
CA GLY A 763 -1.31 1.46 -11.39
C GLY A 763 -0.55 0.16 -11.11
N GLY A 764 -0.84 -0.50 -9.99
CA GLY A 764 -0.33 -1.83 -9.66
C GLY A 764 -1.34 -2.61 -8.80
N SER A 765 -1.69 -3.82 -9.21
CA SER A 765 -2.68 -4.67 -8.54
C SER A 765 -1.98 -5.75 -7.72
N ILE A 766 -2.10 -5.79 -6.39
CA ILE A 766 -1.64 -6.94 -5.59
C ILE A 766 -2.58 -7.25 -4.44
N TRP A 767 -2.86 -8.54 -4.25
CA TRP A 767 -3.30 -9.25 -3.07
C TRP A 767 -2.78 -10.69 -3.17
N ASN A 768 -2.57 -11.34 -2.03
CA ASN A 768 -2.46 -12.79 -1.99
C ASN A 768 -3.86 -13.41 -1.80
N LEU A 769 -4.12 -14.49 -2.54
CA LEU A 769 -5.08 -15.50 -2.11
C LEU A 769 -4.53 -16.13 -0.82
N GLY A 770 -5.35 -16.21 0.24
CA GLY A 770 -4.98 -16.91 1.48
C GLY A 770 -4.17 -16.05 2.47
N SER A 771 -4.74 -14.95 2.97
CA SER A 771 -4.18 -14.20 4.10
C SER A 771 -5.27 -13.48 4.92
N THR A 772 -6.03 -14.24 5.70
CA THR A 772 -6.49 -13.75 7.01
C THR A 772 -6.15 -14.76 8.08
N LEU A 773 -4.85 -14.89 8.33
CA LEU A 773 -4.39 -14.96 9.69
C LEU A 773 -3.81 -13.59 10.04
N THR A 774 -4.33 -12.99 11.11
CA THR A 774 -3.50 -12.17 11.97
C THR A 774 -3.67 -12.73 13.38
N ARG A 775 -2.68 -13.54 13.79
CA ARG A 775 -2.33 -13.76 15.19
C ARG A 775 -0.90 -13.22 15.39
N GLU A 776 -0.49 -12.73 16.56
CA GLU A 776 -1.29 -12.49 17.78
C GLU A 776 -1.24 -10.99 18.20
N PHE A 777 -0.45 -10.42 19.11
CA PHE A 777 0.49 -10.94 20.11
C PHE A 777 0.38 -10.10 21.40
N LYS A 778 0.41 -10.74 22.57
CA LYS A 778 0.56 -10.08 23.86
C LYS A 778 1.96 -9.44 23.93
N GLY A 779 2.03 -8.12 23.96
CA GLY A 779 3.20 -7.37 24.43
C GLY A 779 4.26 -6.93 23.40
N ALA A 780 4.00 -7.04 22.09
CA ALA A 780 4.92 -6.57 21.04
C ALA A 780 4.45 -5.27 20.34
N GLU A 781 4.71 -4.11 20.97
CA GLU A 781 5.38 -2.94 20.35
C GLU A 781 4.78 -2.22 19.11
N ASN A 782 4.36 -0.94 19.16
CA ASN A 782 4.91 0.23 19.90
C ASN A 782 3.87 1.05 20.73
N VAL A 783 4.35 1.85 21.70
CA VAL A 783 3.51 2.65 22.63
C VAL A 783 2.97 3.86 21.82
N ARG A 784 1.65 4.13 21.82
CA ARG A 784 0.90 5.08 22.68
C ARG A 784 1.39 6.54 22.48
N ALA A 785 0.54 7.54 22.66
CA ALA A 785 0.04 7.96 23.97
C ALA A 785 -1.30 8.72 23.83
N LYS A 786 -2.17 8.77 24.85
CA LYS A 786 -2.19 9.83 25.89
C LYS A 786 -1.50 11.15 25.43
N ASP A 787 -2.20 12.18 24.95
CA ASP A 787 -3.62 12.50 25.12
C ASP A 787 -4.39 12.55 23.80
N ALA A 788 -5.51 11.82 23.75
CA ALA A 788 -6.56 12.04 22.74
C ALA A 788 -7.41 13.30 23.04
N GLU A 789 -6.96 14.16 23.96
CA GLU A 789 -7.43 15.53 24.06
C GLU A 789 -6.27 16.48 23.76
N LYS A 790 -6.39 17.11 22.58
CA LYS A 790 -5.73 18.36 22.15
C LYS A 790 -4.36 18.17 21.45
N PRO A 791 -3.96 19.12 20.57
CA PRO A 791 -3.82 18.68 19.18
C PRO A 791 -2.44 18.90 18.52
N GLY A 792 -1.79 17.94 17.85
CA GLY A 792 -1.81 16.50 18.19
C GLY A 792 -2.09 15.46 17.09
N VAL A 793 -3.02 14.58 17.42
CA VAL A 793 -3.67 13.58 16.56
C VAL A 793 -5.20 13.85 16.49
N PHE A 794 -5.74 13.92 15.25
CA PHE A 794 -7.03 14.50 14.81
C PHE A 794 -8.23 14.65 15.80
N SER A 795 -8.55 15.91 16.12
CA SER A 795 -9.86 16.55 16.41
C SER A 795 -10.58 16.20 17.72
N PRO A 796 -11.10 17.24 18.41
CA PRO A 796 -12.56 17.31 18.53
C PRO A 796 -13.13 18.74 18.53
N ASN A 797 -13.59 19.18 17.37
CA ASN A 797 -14.98 19.61 17.15
C ASN A 797 -15.13 20.19 15.73
N GLY A 798 -15.68 19.37 14.83
CA GLY A 798 -16.57 19.86 13.76
C GLY A 798 -16.41 19.20 12.37
N GLY A 799 -15.20 18.87 11.90
CA GLY A 799 -14.98 18.17 10.61
C GLY A 799 -13.95 18.88 9.72
N PRO A 800 -14.18 19.00 8.40
CA PRO A 800 -14.84 18.10 7.47
C PRO A 800 -14.06 16.77 7.24
N ILE A 801 -14.57 15.54 7.31
CA ILE A 801 -15.87 14.91 7.00
C ILE A 801 -16.10 14.58 5.50
N ASP A 802 -15.05 14.55 4.66
CA ASP A 802 -15.11 13.85 3.35
C ASP A 802 -15.01 12.32 3.40
N SER A 803 -14.90 11.75 4.60
CA SER A 803 -14.93 10.29 4.78
C SER A 803 -15.79 9.84 5.95
N HIS A 804 -16.53 10.70 6.65
CA HIS A 804 -17.31 10.23 7.80
C HIS A 804 -18.56 9.41 7.42
N SER A 805 -18.96 9.48 6.15
CA SER A 805 -19.92 8.58 5.50
C SER A 805 -19.28 7.29 4.98
N SER A 806 -18.07 7.35 4.43
CA SER A 806 -17.31 6.14 4.07
C SER A 806 -16.75 5.42 5.31
N MET A 807 -16.67 6.04 6.48
CA MET A 807 -16.37 5.38 7.75
C MET A 807 -17.55 4.53 8.26
N HIS A 808 -18.80 4.89 7.91
CA HIS A 808 -19.98 4.07 8.15
C HIS A 808 -20.17 2.94 7.12
N SER A 809 -19.30 2.79 6.13
CA SER A 809 -19.36 1.64 5.22
C SER A 809 -19.07 0.28 5.90
N ASN A 810 -18.59 0.30 7.15
CA ASN A 810 -18.47 -0.89 8.03
C ASN A 810 -19.71 -1.15 8.90
N ILE A 811 -20.73 -0.27 8.85
CA ILE A 811 -22.01 -0.49 9.53
C ILE A 811 -22.70 -1.75 8.98
N ASP A 812 -22.39 -2.13 7.74
CA ASP A 812 -22.89 -3.35 7.08
C ASP A 812 -22.33 -4.60 7.72
N ILE A 813 -21.06 -4.54 8.16
CA ILE A 813 -20.42 -5.63 8.88
C ILE A 813 -21.07 -5.79 10.26
N TRP A 814 -21.30 -4.66 10.96
CA TRP A 814 -22.11 -4.66 12.19
C TRP A 814 -23.51 -5.24 11.94
N LYS A 815 -24.19 -4.80 10.89
CA LYS A 815 -25.61 -5.12 10.63
C LYS A 815 -25.86 -6.49 10.03
N LYS A 816 -24.89 -7.06 9.31
CA LYS A 816 -24.96 -8.40 8.75
C LYS A 816 -24.54 -9.45 9.78
N TYR A 817 -23.53 -9.16 10.61
CA TYR A 817 -22.91 -10.19 11.47
C TYR A 817 -23.14 -10.01 12.98
N ILE A 818 -23.46 -8.80 13.49
CA ILE A 818 -23.52 -8.50 14.93
C ILE A 818 -24.92 -8.06 15.41
N GLU A 819 -25.48 -7.00 14.81
CA GLU A 819 -26.75 -6.37 15.21
C GLU A 819 -27.94 -7.35 15.25
N PRO A 820 -28.13 -8.28 14.29
CA PRO A 820 -29.24 -9.22 14.31
C PRO A 820 -29.15 -10.23 15.47
N LYS A 821 -27.94 -10.51 15.95
CA LYS A 821 -27.69 -11.43 17.07
C LYS A 821 -27.94 -10.73 18.41
N LEU A 822 -27.53 -9.46 18.54
CA LEU A 822 -27.84 -8.62 19.71
C LEU A 822 -29.34 -8.37 19.87
N LYS A 823 -30.09 -8.15 18.78
CA LYS A 823 -31.56 -7.98 18.82
C LYS A 823 -32.30 -9.19 19.39
N LYS A 824 -31.80 -10.42 19.18
CA LYS A 824 -32.37 -11.66 19.77
C LYS A 824 -32.25 -11.72 21.30
N LYS A 825 -31.43 -10.86 21.92
CA LYS A 825 -31.23 -10.76 23.38
C LYS A 825 -31.94 -9.56 24.02
N ASN A 826 -32.88 -8.91 23.33
CA ASN A 826 -33.65 -7.76 23.80
C ASN A 826 -32.82 -6.52 24.21
N TYR A 827 -31.62 -6.33 23.66
CA TYR A 827 -30.89 -5.06 23.83
C TYR A 827 -31.49 -3.95 22.95
N SER A 828 -31.63 -2.76 23.52
CA SER A 828 -32.05 -1.57 22.80
C SER A 828 -30.84 -0.84 22.20
N PHE A 829 -31.06 -0.06 21.15
CA PHE A 829 -30.04 0.80 20.55
C PHE A 829 -30.53 2.25 20.61
N LYS A 830 -29.72 3.12 21.21
CA LYS A 830 -29.90 4.58 21.24
C LYS A 830 -28.66 5.26 20.64
#